data_AF-A0A242A7L7-F1
#
_entry.id   AF-A0A242A7L7-F1
#
_cell.length_a   1.000
_cell.length_b   1.000
_cell.length_c   1.000
_cell.angle_alpha   90.00
_cell.angle_beta   90.00
_cell.angle_gamma   90.00
#
_symmetry.space_group_name_H-M   'P 1'
#
loop_
_entity.id
_entity.type
_entity.pdbx_description
1 polymer ?
#
loop_
_entity_poly.entity_id
_entity_poly.type
_entity_poly.pdbx_seq_one_letter_code
_entity_poly.pdbx_strand_id
1 'polypeptide(L)'
;MKIKRFFIYFSTLIIMAFMVWTLINSPDQLSFATYPFIYVKNADSNALDKQAVNDSLDEFSRENNLVIVKRIVQPTKEGQRFVYQKFGAGDLPRGFPEAPNNIQGISSVFGQYLVIQGELEEQRLANQFYNFGYQVEIFEKESVISIVVAFLAGSSLSVLLILVFTFTALTLVLRIKDLRFAGIRLISGETIWSIIFRSLRSDFVDMIGALLSCILLGWGILVMQGISQDRILLLLFAGQSLYIVLLVFISIISSGIYFFNLKSMNLISIIKGKLPLHRLVGIILFCQFLAMIVIGWGTSRIPLLINTYQEQQSATKKWDPHEDLVNISFNVGKEINSMEAFDEEAKLWYPFVRDEIEHQNALLVNHNLLNYIFSDVDPQGNRLTDYVPLGNTLFVTPNYLNEQNISVDDILYTQLEDLEQGQFVLLMPEKLKEHSDEYRKMYESHMEMYGLDSGEEDAEILFDFSAVVGYVPNNQLRFIYNHTSISSKQFLLDPIIVIVTPASLGNTFSSRLFWMDMISDYFYLSGFDKTVSKLKEMDLYSSVSTVSNSRQMYYEQYSKLRMELLTLIASTVIGVATSVLLFNSMNLLYFEEFRRDIFIKRLSGLRFLALHQNYLITQLTVILLGFCLIVFITKSLWTSIAACLFFVINGLLILYRQMKSENKLAISVLKGK
;
A
#
# COMPACT_ATOMS: atom_id res chain seq x y z
N MET A 1 -15.77 -26.24 -22.29
CA MET A 1 -15.54 -26.99 -21.03
C MET A 1 -14.07 -26.96 -20.59
N LYS A 2 -13.12 -27.52 -21.35
CA LYS A 2 -11.69 -27.62 -20.92
C LYS A 2 -11.01 -26.29 -20.53
N ILE A 3 -11.19 -25.22 -21.32
CA ILE A 3 -10.56 -23.91 -21.06
C ILE A 3 -11.08 -23.25 -19.77
N LYS A 4 -12.39 -23.30 -19.50
CA LYS A 4 -12.96 -22.72 -18.27
C LYS A 4 -12.48 -23.50 -17.04
N ARG A 5 -12.50 -24.83 -17.09
CA ARG A 5 -11.96 -25.66 -16.00
C ARG A 5 -10.50 -25.34 -15.73
N PHE A 6 -9.66 -25.29 -16.78
CA PHE A 6 -8.26 -24.88 -16.64
C PHE A 6 -8.14 -23.50 -15.98
N PHE A 7 -8.95 -22.53 -16.43
CA PHE A 7 -8.94 -21.18 -15.86
C PHE A 7 -9.30 -21.17 -14.37
N ILE A 8 -10.33 -21.91 -13.93
CA ILE A 8 -10.70 -22.00 -12.50
C ILE A 8 -9.51 -22.47 -11.66
N TYR A 9 -8.83 -23.54 -12.07
CA TYR A 9 -7.66 -24.05 -11.33
C TYR A 9 -6.50 -23.05 -11.36
N PHE A 10 -6.23 -22.46 -12.53
CA PHE A 10 -5.16 -21.48 -12.69
C PHE A 10 -5.40 -20.22 -11.85
N SER A 11 -6.62 -19.69 -11.84
CA SER A 11 -6.96 -18.47 -11.12
C SER A 11 -6.99 -18.70 -9.62
N THR A 12 -7.50 -19.84 -9.14
CA THR A 12 -7.41 -20.23 -7.73
C THR A 12 -5.95 -20.44 -7.30
N LEU A 13 -5.09 -21.00 -8.17
CA LEU A 13 -3.66 -21.14 -7.89
C LEU A 13 -2.97 -19.78 -7.70
N ILE A 14 -3.31 -18.77 -8.52
CA ILE A 14 -2.77 -17.41 -8.36
C ILE A 14 -3.17 -16.81 -7.00
N ILE A 15 -4.46 -16.93 -6.63
CA ILE A 15 -4.93 -16.43 -5.32
C ILE A 15 -4.26 -17.19 -4.17
N MET A 16 -4.02 -18.49 -4.32
CA MET A 16 -3.24 -19.28 -3.36
C MET A 16 -1.80 -18.80 -3.23
N ALA A 17 -1.09 -18.62 -4.33
CA ALA A 17 0.28 -18.13 -4.31
C ALA A 17 0.37 -16.74 -3.66
N PHE A 18 -0.58 -15.84 -3.97
CA PHE A 18 -0.68 -14.53 -3.33
C PHE A 18 -0.91 -14.65 -1.81
N MET A 19 -1.90 -15.44 -1.38
CA MET A 19 -2.18 -15.62 0.05
C MET A 19 -0.98 -16.20 0.78
N VAL A 20 -0.35 -17.25 0.26
CA VAL A 20 0.83 -17.88 0.88
C VAL A 20 1.99 -16.89 0.97
N TRP A 21 2.24 -16.12 -0.08
CA TRP A 21 3.28 -15.08 -0.08
C TRP A 21 3.02 -14.02 1.00
N THR A 22 1.80 -13.52 1.12
CA THR A 22 1.42 -12.55 2.16
C THR A 22 1.57 -13.14 3.57
N LEU A 23 1.15 -14.39 3.77
CA LEU A 23 1.24 -15.05 5.08
C LEU A 23 2.69 -15.32 5.51
N ILE A 24 3.58 -15.64 4.57
CA ILE A 24 5.01 -15.87 4.84
C ILE A 24 5.73 -14.56 5.19
N ASN A 25 5.34 -13.43 4.57
CA ASN A 25 6.03 -12.15 4.73
C ASN A 25 5.47 -11.29 5.87
N SER A 26 4.45 -11.74 6.60
CA SER A 26 3.88 -10.97 7.72
C SER A 26 3.50 -11.84 8.94
N PRO A 27 4.32 -12.83 9.34
CA PRO A 27 3.93 -13.79 10.38
C PRO A 27 3.74 -13.11 11.74
N ASP A 28 4.63 -12.22 12.15
CA ASP A 28 4.60 -11.60 13.48
C ASP A 28 3.42 -10.62 13.64
N GLN A 29 3.14 -9.82 12.60
CA GLN A 29 1.99 -8.92 12.58
C GLN A 29 0.67 -9.71 12.60
N LEU A 30 0.62 -10.83 11.87
CA LEU A 30 -0.55 -11.70 11.84
C LEU A 30 -0.75 -12.43 13.17
N SER A 31 0.31 -12.93 13.81
CA SER A 31 0.22 -13.53 15.14
C SER A 31 -0.28 -12.49 16.17
N PHE A 32 0.21 -11.25 16.13
CA PHE A 32 -0.26 -10.18 17.00
C PHE A 32 -1.74 -9.82 16.78
N ALA A 33 -2.15 -9.59 15.51
CA ALA A 33 -3.52 -9.19 15.15
C ALA A 33 -4.60 -10.21 15.56
N THR A 34 -4.18 -11.42 15.94
CA THR A 34 -5.09 -12.48 16.36
C THR A 34 -5.51 -12.41 17.83
N TYR A 35 -4.79 -11.66 18.66
CA TYR A 35 -5.11 -11.48 20.06
C TYR A 35 -5.71 -10.08 20.28
N PRO A 36 -6.71 -9.96 21.17
CA PRO A 36 -7.06 -8.67 21.72
C PRO A 36 -5.88 -8.15 22.55
N PHE A 37 -5.74 -6.83 22.62
CA PHE A 37 -4.69 -6.22 23.41
C PHE A 37 -5.20 -4.95 24.09
N ILE A 38 -4.58 -4.62 25.22
CA ILE A 38 -4.73 -3.31 25.84
C ILE A 38 -3.50 -2.47 25.52
N TYR A 39 -3.74 -1.18 25.39
CA TYR A 39 -2.72 -0.20 25.10
C TYR A 39 -2.57 0.77 26.25
N VAL A 40 -1.45 0.71 26.96
CA VAL A 40 -1.14 1.55 28.13
C VAL A 40 -0.49 2.84 27.65
N LYS A 41 -1.16 3.99 27.86
CA LYS A 41 -0.85 5.25 27.15
C LYS A 41 -0.57 6.49 28.01
N ASN A 42 -1.02 6.53 29.26
CA ASN A 42 -0.78 7.66 30.16
C ASN A 42 -0.59 7.15 31.58
N ALA A 43 0.13 7.93 32.38
CA ALA A 43 0.33 7.70 33.80
C ALA A 43 -0.14 8.93 34.58
N ASP A 44 -0.88 8.70 35.66
CA ASP A 44 -1.24 9.74 36.61
C ASP A 44 -0.01 10.10 37.48
N SER A 45 -0.04 11.25 38.15
CA SER A 45 1.07 11.72 39.00
C SER A 45 1.44 10.77 40.15
N ASN A 46 0.52 9.88 40.54
CA ASN A 46 0.71 8.89 41.60
C ASN A 46 0.86 7.45 41.04
N ALA A 47 1.16 7.30 39.75
CA ALA A 47 1.30 5.99 39.13
C ALA A 47 2.41 5.16 39.78
N LEU A 48 2.18 3.85 39.86
CA LEU A 48 3.17 2.91 40.38
C LEU A 48 4.42 2.90 39.49
N ASP A 49 5.57 2.71 40.12
CA ASP A 49 6.81 2.51 39.40
C ASP A 49 6.79 1.18 38.61
N LYS A 50 7.72 1.06 37.66
CA LYS A 50 7.80 -0.10 36.78
C LYS A 50 7.93 -1.42 37.54
N GLN A 51 8.71 -1.44 38.62
CA GLN A 51 8.99 -2.68 39.34
C GLN A 51 7.73 -3.16 40.08
N ALA A 52 7.05 -2.24 40.77
CA ALA A 52 5.78 -2.50 41.43
C ALA A 52 4.70 -2.96 40.44
N VAL A 53 4.61 -2.35 39.25
CA VAL A 53 3.68 -2.80 38.20
C VAL A 53 4.02 -4.20 37.73
N ASN A 54 5.28 -4.50 37.43
CA ASN A 54 5.69 -5.82 36.95
C ASN A 54 5.40 -6.92 37.98
N ASP A 55 5.74 -6.67 39.25
CA ASP A 55 5.52 -7.63 40.34
C ASP A 55 4.03 -7.88 40.56
N SER A 56 3.23 -6.81 40.60
CA SER A 56 1.77 -6.89 40.77
C SER A 56 1.09 -7.56 39.57
N LEU A 57 1.58 -7.36 38.36
CA LEU A 57 1.04 -7.96 37.14
C LEU A 57 1.39 -9.45 37.06
N ASP A 58 2.57 -9.85 37.52
CA ASP A 58 2.96 -11.27 37.62
C ASP A 58 2.12 -12.01 38.68
N GLU A 59 1.90 -11.40 39.85
CA GLU A 59 1.00 -11.92 40.88
C GLU A 59 -0.43 -12.07 40.35
N PHE A 60 -0.99 -11.00 39.78
CA PHE A 60 -2.31 -11.01 39.16
C PHE A 60 -2.45 -12.11 38.10
N SER A 61 -1.42 -12.31 37.27
CA SER A 61 -1.41 -13.35 36.25
C SER A 61 -1.43 -14.75 36.86
N ARG A 62 -0.66 -14.99 37.93
CA ARG A 62 -0.62 -16.30 38.62
C ARG A 62 -1.92 -16.61 39.35
N GLU A 63 -2.50 -15.63 40.05
CA GLU A 63 -3.76 -15.82 40.79
C GLU A 63 -4.93 -16.17 39.86
N ASN A 64 -4.96 -15.57 38.67
CA ASN A 64 -6.03 -15.77 37.70
C ASN A 64 -5.71 -16.87 36.66
N ASN A 65 -4.59 -17.60 36.81
CA ASN A 65 -4.10 -18.60 35.85
C ASN A 65 -4.02 -18.07 34.40
N LEU A 66 -3.44 -16.87 34.25
CA LEU A 66 -3.26 -16.19 32.98
C LEU A 66 -1.80 -16.22 32.55
N VAL A 67 -1.58 -16.05 31.25
CA VAL A 67 -0.30 -15.62 30.71
C VAL A 67 -0.51 -14.31 29.98
N ILE A 68 0.03 -13.25 30.56
CA ILE A 68 0.04 -11.92 29.97
C ILE A 68 1.40 -11.70 29.35
N VAL A 69 1.42 -11.15 28.15
CA VAL A 69 2.65 -10.74 27.50
C VAL A 69 2.61 -9.27 27.16
N LYS A 70 3.72 -8.60 27.41
CA LYS A 70 3.98 -7.27 26.91
C LYS A 70 4.83 -7.37 25.67
N ARG A 71 4.36 -6.78 24.57
CA ARG A 71 5.13 -6.68 23.34
C ARG A 71 6.23 -5.64 23.51
N ILE A 72 7.46 -6.06 23.29
CA ILE A 72 8.65 -5.21 23.30
C ILE A 72 9.27 -5.34 21.92
N VAL A 73 9.62 -4.22 21.30
CA VAL A 73 10.44 -4.30 20.09
C VAL A 73 11.89 -4.42 20.54
N GLN A 74 12.54 -5.51 20.14
CA GLN A 74 13.98 -5.64 20.24
C GLN A 74 14.57 -5.00 18.99
N PRO A 75 15.36 -3.93 19.15
CA PRO A 75 16.10 -3.40 18.02
C PRO A 75 17.08 -4.49 17.52
N THR A 76 17.14 -4.72 16.20
CA THR A 76 18.08 -5.67 15.59
C THR A 76 18.67 -5.12 14.30
N LYS A 77 19.84 -5.64 13.90
CA LYS A 77 20.49 -5.29 12.61
C LYS A 77 19.67 -5.73 11.40
N GLU A 78 18.77 -6.70 11.56
CA GLU A 78 17.92 -7.28 10.52
C GLU A 78 16.48 -6.72 10.56
N GLY A 79 16.26 -5.60 11.24
CA GLY A 79 14.99 -4.87 11.27
C GLY A 79 14.26 -4.95 12.61
N GLN A 80 12.95 -4.69 12.57
CA GLN A 80 12.11 -4.75 13.76
C GLN A 80 11.84 -6.19 14.16
N ARG A 81 12.32 -6.61 15.34
CA ARG A 81 12.00 -7.90 15.92
C ARG A 81 11.13 -7.71 17.14
N PHE A 82 9.96 -8.32 17.16
CA PHE A 82 9.12 -8.31 18.36
C PHE A 82 9.52 -9.44 19.29
N VAL A 83 9.71 -9.11 20.56
CA VAL A 83 9.92 -10.05 21.66
C VAL A 83 8.94 -9.74 22.79
N TYR A 84 8.72 -10.71 23.66
CA TYR A 84 7.61 -10.64 24.62
C TYR A 84 8.10 -10.82 26.04
N GLN A 85 7.86 -9.82 26.89
CA GLN A 85 8.03 -9.99 28.33
C GLN A 85 6.79 -10.73 28.87
N LYS A 86 7.03 -11.84 29.57
CA LYS A 86 6.00 -12.73 30.07
C LYS A 86 5.70 -12.46 31.55
N PHE A 87 4.42 -12.54 31.89
CA PHE A 87 3.89 -12.53 33.25
C PHE A 87 3.01 -13.77 33.45
N GLY A 88 3.13 -14.46 34.59
CA GLY A 88 2.43 -15.71 34.89
C GLY A 88 3.26 -16.99 34.66
N ALA A 89 2.64 -18.14 34.92
CA ALA A 89 3.33 -19.44 35.03
C ALA A 89 3.25 -20.36 33.77
N GLY A 90 2.78 -19.87 32.63
CA GLY A 90 2.64 -20.66 31.40
C GLY A 90 3.75 -20.46 30.36
N ASP A 91 3.71 -21.27 29.31
CA ASP A 91 4.66 -21.20 28.19
C ASP A 91 4.16 -20.28 27.08
N LEU A 92 5.08 -19.58 26.40
CA LEU A 92 4.75 -18.76 25.24
C LEU A 92 4.47 -19.64 24.01
N PRO A 93 3.40 -19.37 23.24
CA PRO A 93 3.15 -20.08 21.99
C PRO A 93 4.22 -19.77 20.93
N ARG A 94 4.36 -20.65 19.94
CA ARG A 94 5.26 -20.43 18.80
C ARG A 94 4.88 -19.13 18.06
N GLY A 95 5.86 -18.25 17.85
CA GLY A 95 5.66 -16.91 17.28
C GLY A 95 5.74 -15.78 18.32
N PHE A 96 5.82 -16.12 19.61
CA PHE A 96 6.04 -15.16 20.70
C PHE A 96 7.40 -15.42 21.37
N PRO A 97 8.53 -15.00 20.75
CA PRO A 97 9.84 -15.20 21.36
C PRO A 97 9.95 -14.41 22.66
N GLU A 98 10.40 -15.06 23.73
CA GLU A 98 10.56 -14.42 25.04
C GLU A 98 11.66 -13.36 25.01
N ALA A 99 11.38 -12.21 25.65
CA ALA A 99 12.33 -11.11 25.75
C ALA A 99 13.51 -11.51 26.67
N PRO A 100 14.77 -11.28 26.28
CA PRO A 100 15.91 -11.52 27.18
C PRO A 100 15.91 -10.55 28.38
N ASN A 101 16.44 -10.96 29.53
CA ASN A 101 16.38 -10.20 30.80
C ASN A 101 16.94 -8.77 30.69
N ASN A 102 18.00 -8.56 29.91
CA ASN A 102 18.60 -7.25 29.69
C ASN A 102 17.68 -6.29 28.90
N ILE A 103 16.69 -6.81 28.16
CA ILE A 103 15.69 -6.02 27.43
C ILE A 103 14.48 -5.77 28.33
N GLN A 104 14.03 -6.78 29.08
CA GLN A 104 12.94 -6.64 30.04
C GLN A 104 13.24 -5.52 31.06
N GLY A 105 14.47 -5.51 31.60
CA GLY A 105 14.94 -4.55 32.60
C GLY A 105 14.86 -3.08 32.19
N ILE A 106 14.85 -2.76 30.89
CA ILE A 106 14.91 -1.37 30.40
C ILE A 106 13.62 -0.93 29.67
N SER A 107 12.67 -1.85 29.44
CA SER A 107 11.40 -1.50 28.78
C SER A 107 10.44 -0.68 29.68
N SER A 108 9.77 0.36 29.15
CA SER A 108 8.83 1.23 29.91
C SER A 108 7.53 0.53 30.31
N VAL A 109 6.75 0.99 31.29
CA VAL A 109 5.42 0.40 31.57
C VAL A 109 4.45 0.56 30.38
N PHE A 110 4.58 1.63 29.61
CA PHE A 110 3.75 1.89 28.44
C PHE A 110 3.92 0.84 27.33
N GLY A 111 2.87 0.64 26.53
CA GLY A 111 2.88 -0.27 25.39
C GLY A 111 1.70 -1.24 25.35
N GLN A 112 1.85 -2.26 24.51
CA GLN A 112 0.79 -3.24 24.20
C GLN A 112 0.91 -4.48 25.09
N TYR A 113 -0.15 -4.80 25.84
CA TYR A 113 -0.26 -6.01 26.65
C TYR A 113 -1.35 -6.92 26.09
N LEU A 114 -1.04 -8.20 25.96
CA LEU A 114 -1.92 -9.22 25.42
C LEU A 114 -2.13 -10.33 26.43
N VAL A 115 -3.35 -10.84 26.51
CA VAL A 115 -3.65 -12.08 27.23
C VAL A 115 -3.55 -13.22 26.23
N ILE A 116 -2.50 -14.04 26.33
CA ILE A 116 -2.25 -15.14 25.38
C ILE A 116 -2.77 -16.49 25.86
N GLN A 117 -2.94 -16.66 27.19
CA GLN A 117 -3.54 -17.84 27.81
C GLN A 117 -4.42 -17.42 29.00
N GLY A 118 -5.49 -18.17 29.19
CA GLY A 118 -6.51 -17.91 30.21
C GLY A 118 -7.72 -17.17 29.66
N GLU A 119 -8.87 -17.30 30.33
CA GLU A 119 -10.08 -16.55 30.02
C GLU A 119 -10.12 -15.31 30.92
N LEU A 120 -9.75 -14.16 30.37
CA LEU A 120 -9.90 -12.88 31.04
C LEU A 120 -10.58 -11.88 30.09
N GLU A 121 -11.62 -11.21 30.58
CA GLU A 121 -12.17 -10.03 29.93
C GLU A 121 -11.12 -8.92 29.94
N GLU A 122 -10.85 -8.32 28.79
CA GLU A 122 -9.87 -7.24 28.60
C GLU A 122 -10.14 -6.07 29.56
N GLN A 123 -11.43 -5.87 29.91
CA GLN A 123 -11.88 -4.90 30.90
C GLN A 123 -11.26 -5.12 32.29
N ARG A 124 -11.04 -6.37 32.71
CA ARG A 124 -10.44 -6.68 34.01
C ARG A 124 -8.96 -6.34 34.03
N LEU A 125 -8.25 -6.62 32.93
CA LEU A 125 -6.85 -6.21 32.80
C LEU A 125 -6.74 -4.68 32.75
N ALA A 126 -7.64 -4.02 32.03
CA ALA A 126 -7.73 -2.57 31.99
C ALA A 126 -7.95 -1.96 33.38
N ASN A 127 -8.88 -2.51 34.17
CA ASN A 127 -9.11 -2.11 35.55
C ASN A 127 -7.88 -2.26 36.43
N GLN A 128 -7.06 -3.29 36.20
CA GLN A 128 -5.82 -3.47 36.93
C GLN A 128 -4.81 -2.36 36.61
N PHE A 129 -4.68 -1.96 35.34
CA PHE A 129 -3.85 -0.81 34.98
C PHE A 129 -4.39 0.52 35.51
N TYR A 130 -5.73 0.71 35.56
CA TYR A 130 -6.32 1.88 36.23
C TYR A 130 -5.95 1.93 37.72
N ASN A 131 -5.93 0.79 38.42
CA ASN A 131 -5.49 0.71 39.82
C ASN A 131 -3.99 1.03 39.99
N PHE A 132 -3.18 0.76 38.97
CA PHE A 132 -1.77 1.13 38.93
C PHE A 132 -1.54 2.63 38.65
N GLY A 133 -2.60 3.40 38.38
CA GLY A 133 -2.52 4.81 37.97
C GLY A 133 -2.21 5.00 36.49
N TYR A 134 -2.52 4.02 35.64
CA TYR A 134 -2.30 4.10 34.20
C TYR A 134 -3.62 4.10 33.41
N GLN A 135 -3.68 4.92 32.37
CA GLN A 135 -4.80 4.90 31.43
C GLN A 135 -4.55 3.92 30.30
N VAL A 136 -5.60 3.19 29.92
CA VAL A 136 -5.54 2.22 28.84
C VAL A 136 -6.66 2.39 27.82
N GLU A 137 -6.39 1.92 26.61
CA GLU A 137 -7.37 1.72 25.54
C GLU A 137 -7.44 0.23 25.18
N ILE A 138 -8.63 -0.30 24.93
CA ILE A 138 -8.85 -1.71 24.63
C ILE A 138 -9.04 -1.86 23.12
N PHE A 139 -8.26 -2.76 22.52
CA PHE A 139 -8.36 -3.10 21.11
C PHE A 139 -8.84 -4.55 20.96
N GLU A 140 -9.99 -4.71 20.31
CA GLU A 140 -10.50 -6.03 19.98
C GLU A 140 -9.65 -6.70 18.89
N LYS A 141 -9.64 -8.04 18.89
CA LYS A 141 -8.99 -8.82 17.83
C LYS A 141 -9.62 -8.52 16.47
N GLU A 142 -8.80 -8.49 15.43
CA GLU A 142 -9.33 -8.35 14.07
C GLU A 142 -10.05 -9.63 13.62
N SER A 143 -11.12 -9.45 12.85
CA SER A 143 -11.83 -10.58 12.24
C SER A 143 -11.01 -11.20 11.11
N VAL A 144 -11.09 -12.52 10.94
CA VAL A 144 -10.41 -13.21 9.83
C VAL A 144 -10.82 -12.65 8.47
N ILE A 145 -12.10 -12.28 8.33
CA ILE A 145 -12.65 -11.73 7.09
C ILE A 145 -12.07 -10.33 6.82
N SER A 146 -11.96 -9.46 7.83
CA SER A 146 -11.40 -8.12 7.66
C SER A 146 -9.94 -8.17 7.20
N ILE A 147 -9.12 -9.05 7.81
CA ILE A 147 -7.72 -9.24 7.41
C ILE A 147 -7.64 -9.73 5.95
N VAL A 148 -8.44 -10.74 5.58
CA VAL A 148 -8.46 -11.27 4.21
C VAL A 148 -8.92 -10.21 3.21
N VAL A 149 -9.95 -9.43 3.55
CA VAL A 149 -10.43 -8.34 2.69
C VAL A 149 -9.36 -7.27 2.55
N ALA A 150 -8.67 -6.89 3.61
CA ALA A 150 -7.58 -5.92 3.55
C ALA A 150 -6.45 -6.41 2.62
N PHE A 151 -6.06 -7.68 2.71
CA PHE A 151 -5.08 -8.28 1.80
C PHE A 151 -5.52 -8.26 0.34
N LEU A 152 -6.78 -8.67 0.08
CA LEU A 152 -7.30 -8.74 -1.29
C LEU A 152 -7.57 -7.35 -1.90
N ALA A 153 -8.02 -6.40 -1.09
CA ALA A 153 -8.38 -5.03 -1.49
C ALA A 153 -7.15 -4.12 -1.67
N GLY A 154 -6.00 -4.47 -1.08
CA GLY A 154 -4.74 -3.76 -1.28
C GLY A 154 -4.14 -3.97 -2.67
N SER A 155 -2.86 -4.34 -2.73
CA SER A 155 -2.08 -4.42 -3.98
C SER A 155 -2.62 -5.45 -5.00
N SER A 156 -3.46 -6.39 -4.58
CA SER A 156 -4.01 -7.44 -5.45
C SER A 156 -5.37 -7.12 -6.10
N LEU A 157 -6.02 -5.99 -5.78
CA LEU A 157 -7.39 -5.73 -6.22
C LEU A 157 -7.53 -5.76 -7.74
N SER A 158 -6.57 -5.17 -8.46
CA SER A 158 -6.55 -5.16 -9.93
C SER A 158 -6.50 -6.58 -10.52
N VAL A 159 -5.64 -7.45 -9.96
CA VAL A 159 -5.52 -8.86 -10.35
C VAL A 159 -6.83 -9.60 -10.08
N LEU A 160 -7.42 -9.42 -8.89
CA LEU A 160 -8.68 -10.04 -8.51
C LEU A 160 -9.80 -9.69 -9.51
N LEU A 161 -9.98 -8.39 -9.80
CA LEU A 161 -10.98 -7.92 -10.75
C LEU A 161 -10.79 -8.50 -12.14
N ILE A 162 -9.55 -8.58 -12.62
CA ILE A 162 -9.25 -9.16 -13.94
C ILE A 162 -9.60 -10.64 -13.98
N LEU A 163 -9.19 -11.42 -12.98
CA LEU A 163 -9.52 -12.86 -12.91
C LEU A 163 -11.04 -13.08 -12.92
N VAL A 164 -11.78 -12.22 -12.21
CA VAL A 164 -13.24 -12.20 -12.17
C VAL A 164 -13.86 -11.90 -13.53
N PHE A 165 -13.34 -10.89 -14.24
CA PHE A 165 -13.81 -10.55 -15.58
C PHE A 165 -13.49 -11.65 -16.59
N THR A 166 -12.31 -12.26 -16.53
CA THR A 166 -11.96 -13.40 -17.39
C THR A 166 -12.90 -14.57 -17.15
N PHE A 167 -13.18 -14.91 -15.89
CA PHE A 167 -14.12 -15.98 -15.54
C PHE A 167 -15.53 -15.69 -16.06
N THR A 168 -16.00 -14.46 -15.87
CA THR A 168 -17.32 -14.02 -16.35
C THR A 168 -17.40 -14.16 -17.87
N ALA A 169 -16.40 -13.67 -18.59
CA ALA A 169 -16.35 -13.72 -20.04
C ALA A 169 -16.33 -15.18 -20.57
N LEU A 170 -15.50 -16.05 -19.98
CA LEU A 170 -15.47 -17.47 -20.32
C LEU A 170 -16.79 -18.18 -20.04
N THR A 171 -17.44 -17.85 -18.92
CA THR A 171 -18.74 -18.41 -18.56
C THR A 171 -19.79 -17.98 -19.57
N LEU A 172 -19.86 -16.70 -19.93
CA LEU A 172 -20.81 -16.18 -20.92
C LEU A 172 -20.61 -16.83 -22.30
N VAL A 173 -19.38 -16.96 -22.80
CA VAL A 173 -19.10 -17.65 -24.08
C VAL A 173 -19.63 -19.08 -24.10
N LEU A 174 -19.46 -19.82 -23.00
CA LEU A 174 -19.98 -21.17 -22.91
C LEU A 174 -21.51 -21.18 -22.86
N ARG A 175 -22.13 -20.28 -22.11
CA ARG A 175 -23.60 -20.15 -22.06
C ARG A 175 -24.20 -19.87 -23.43
N ILE A 176 -23.57 -19.01 -24.23
CA ILE A 176 -24.00 -18.71 -25.60
C ILE A 176 -23.97 -19.98 -26.47
N LYS A 177 -22.86 -20.72 -26.43
CA LYS A 177 -22.74 -21.99 -27.18
C LYS A 177 -23.76 -23.04 -26.73
N ASP A 178 -23.99 -23.14 -25.42
CA ASP A 178 -24.89 -24.13 -24.83
C ASP A 178 -26.38 -23.80 -25.09
N LEU A 179 -26.76 -22.55 -25.36
CA LEU A 179 -28.15 -22.17 -25.69
C LEU A 179 -28.72 -23.00 -26.86
N ARG A 180 -27.92 -23.21 -27.92
CA ARG A 180 -28.36 -24.00 -29.09
C ARG A 180 -28.59 -25.47 -28.74
N PHE A 181 -27.70 -26.05 -27.94
CA PHE A 181 -27.82 -27.45 -27.50
C PHE A 181 -28.97 -27.65 -26.51
N ALA A 182 -29.25 -26.67 -25.66
CA ALA A 182 -30.38 -26.75 -24.75
C ALA A 182 -31.73 -26.73 -25.47
N GLY A 183 -31.85 -26.01 -26.58
CA GLY A 183 -33.05 -26.09 -27.42
C GLY A 183 -33.35 -27.51 -27.87
N ILE A 184 -32.33 -28.23 -28.34
CA ILE A 184 -32.44 -29.64 -28.75
C ILE A 184 -32.85 -30.53 -27.57
N ARG A 185 -32.27 -30.29 -26.38
CA ARG A 185 -32.58 -31.08 -25.16
C ARG A 185 -33.97 -30.82 -24.60
N LEU A 186 -34.46 -29.58 -24.69
CA LEU A 186 -35.84 -29.25 -24.32
C LEU A 186 -36.83 -29.98 -25.23
N ILE A 187 -36.52 -30.10 -26.53
CA ILE A 187 -37.34 -30.86 -27.49
C ILE A 187 -37.28 -32.36 -27.19
N SER A 188 -36.13 -32.89 -26.74
CA SER A 188 -36.02 -34.29 -26.32
C SER A 188 -36.63 -34.58 -24.94
N GLY A 189 -37.33 -33.63 -24.32
CA GLY A 189 -38.07 -33.82 -23.07
C GLY A 189 -37.31 -33.52 -21.78
N GLU A 190 -36.08 -32.98 -21.83
CA GLU A 190 -35.39 -32.53 -20.61
C GLU A 190 -36.06 -31.25 -20.06
N THR A 191 -36.12 -31.10 -18.73
CA THR A 191 -36.62 -29.87 -18.10
C THR A 191 -35.55 -28.76 -18.10
N ILE A 192 -35.99 -27.50 -18.15
CA ILE A 192 -35.08 -26.33 -18.08
C ILE A 192 -34.18 -26.41 -16.82
N TRP A 193 -34.75 -26.84 -15.69
CA TRP A 193 -34.02 -27.00 -14.43
C TRP A 193 -32.89 -28.02 -14.52
N SER A 194 -33.11 -29.16 -15.18
CA SER A 194 -32.08 -30.19 -15.38
C SER A 194 -30.89 -29.65 -16.18
N ILE A 195 -31.17 -28.86 -17.22
CA ILE A 195 -30.15 -28.25 -18.08
C ILE A 195 -29.27 -27.26 -17.30
N ILE A 196 -29.89 -26.41 -16.48
CA ILE A 196 -29.16 -25.42 -15.66
C ILE A 196 -28.38 -26.09 -14.54
N PHE A 197 -29.02 -26.98 -13.79
CA PHE A 197 -28.40 -27.63 -12.65
C PHE A 197 -27.21 -28.48 -13.08
N ARG A 198 -27.29 -29.16 -14.25
CA ARG A 198 -26.14 -29.90 -14.80
C ARG A 198 -24.92 -29.00 -14.98
N SER A 199 -25.13 -27.79 -15.48
CA SER A 199 -24.01 -26.88 -15.69
C SER A 199 -23.52 -26.19 -14.42
N LEU A 200 -24.41 -25.80 -13.51
CA LEU A 200 -24.01 -25.29 -12.19
C LEU A 200 -23.24 -26.34 -11.41
N ARG A 201 -23.68 -27.60 -11.45
CA ARG A 201 -22.98 -28.72 -10.83
C ARG A 201 -21.59 -28.92 -11.41
N SER A 202 -21.44 -28.87 -12.74
CA SER A 202 -20.11 -28.96 -13.36
C SER A 202 -19.18 -27.87 -12.87
N ASP A 203 -19.66 -26.63 -12.79
CA ASP A 203 -18.88 -25.48 -12.34
C ASP A 203 -18.51 -25.61 -10.86
N PHE A 204 -19.47 -26.02 -10.03
CA PHE A 204 -19.26 -26.23 -8.60
C PHE A 204 -18.26 -27.36 -8.31
N VAL A 205 -18.32 -28.47 -9.04
CA VAL A 205 -17.35 -29.58 -8.91
C VAL A 205 -15.94 -29.10 -9.28
N ASP A 206 -15.81 -28.34 -10.37
CA ASP A 206 -14.51 -27.80 -10.78
C ASP A 206 -13.96 -26.81 -9.74
N MET A 207 -14.81 -25.93 -9.19
CA MET A 207 -14.46 -24.95 -8.15
C MET A 207 -14.06 -25.60 -6.82
N ILE A 208 -14.83 -26.58 -6.33
CA ILE A 208 -14.49 -27.32 -5.10
C ILE A 208 -13.19 -28.11 -5.30
N GLY A 209 -13.00 -28.74 -6.46
CA GLY A 209 -11.75 -29.43 -6.78
C GLY A 209 -10.54 -28.48 -6.77
N ALA A 210 -10.70 -27.27 -7.35
CA ALA A 210 -9.66 -26.25 -7.32
C ALA A 210 -9.39 -25.73 -5.89
N LEU A 211 -10.45 -25.49 -5.10
CA LEU A 211 -10.35 -25.05 -3.71
C LEU A 211 -9.56 -26.06 -2.86
N LEU A 212 -9.96 -27.33 -2.88
CA LEU A 212 -9.32 -28.39 -2.09
C LEU A 212 -7.87 -28.60 -2.50
N SER A 213 -7.59 -28.68 -3.81
CA SER A 213 -6.22 -28.86 -4.30
C SER A 213 -5.32 -27.68 -3.93
N CYS A 214 -5.79 -26.44 -4.04
CA CYS A 214 -4.99 -25.26 -3.71
C CYS A 214 -4.80 -25.08 -2.19
N ILE A 215 -5.80 -25.38 -1.36
CA ILE A 215 -5.64 -25.38 0.10
C ILE A 215 -4.59 -26.42 0.52
N LEU A 216 -4.66 -27.65 -0.02
CA LEU A 216 -3.69 -28.70 0.29
C LEU A 216 -2.26 -28.30 -0.11
N LEU A 217 -2.09 -27.75 -1.31
CA LEU A 217 -0.79 -27.27 -1.78
C LEU A 217 -0.27 -26.10 -0.93
N GLY A 218 -1.11 -25.10 -0.66
CA GLY A 218 -0.73 -23.95 0.16
C GLY A 218 -0.38 -24.34 1.60
N TRP A 219 -1.14 -25.26 2.19
CA TRP A 219 -0.83 -25.83 3.50
C TRP A 219 0.53 -26.54 3.50
N GLY A 220 0.80 -27.36 2.49
CA GLY A 220 2.11 -28.02 2.35
C GLY A 220 3.28 -27.03 2.30
N ILE A 221 3.13 -25.93 1.54
CA ILE A 221 4.16 -24.88 1.45
C ILE A 221 4.36 -24.20 2.82
N LEU A 222 3.28 -23.86 3.52
CA LEU A 222 3.37 -23.23 4.84
C LEU A 222 4.05 -24.14 5.87
N VAL A 223 3.75 -25.43 5.86
CA VAL A 223 4.41 -26.43 6.72
C VAL A 223 5.91 -26.54 6.40
N MET A 224 6.29 -26.52 5.12
CA MET A 224 7.72 -26.53 4.71
C MET A 224 8.48 -25.29 5.21
N GLN A 225 7.80 -24.16 5.37
CA GLN A 225 8.36 -22.93 5.93
C GLN A 225 8.30 -22.89 7.46
N GLY A 226 7.80 -23.94 8.13
CA GLY A 226 7.66 -24.00 9.59
C GLY A 226 6.48 -23.19 10.14
N ILE A 227 5.59 -22.69 9.29
CA ILE A 227 4.45 -21.85 9.66
C ILE A 227 3.18 -22.71 9.67
N SER A 228 2.75 -23.18 10.84
CA SER A 228 1.60 -24.10 10.98
C SER A 228 0.58 -23.71 12.05
N GLN A 229 0.44 -22.41 12.35
CA GLN A 229 -0.55 -21.93 13.32
C GLN A 229 -1.98 -22.04 12.74
N ASP A 230 -2.95 -22.49 13.55
CA ASP A 230 -4.34 -22.72 13.13
C ASP A 230 -4.99 -21.49 12.50
N ARG A 231 -4.72 -20.29 13.03
CA ARG A 231 -5.27 -19.06 12.48
C ARG A 231 -4.66 -18.65 11.14
N ILE A 232 -3.38 -18.93 10.91
CA ILE A 232 -2.75 -18.70 9.59
C ILE A 232 -3.38 -19.61 8.55
N LEU A 233 -3.66 -20.86 8.92
CA LEU A 233 -4.39 -21.80 8.07
C LEU A 233 -5.83 -21.34 7.82
N LEU A 234 -6.50 -20.78 8.84
CA LEU A 234 -7.83 -20.21 8.72
C LEU A 234 -7.86 -19.00 7.77
N LEU A 235 -6.83 -18.14 7.79
CA LEU A 235 -6.67 -17.03 6.86
C LEU A 235 -6.49 -17.52 5.42
N LEU A 236 -5.65 -18.54 5.20
CA LEU A 236 -5.49 -19.17 3.88
C LEU A 236 -6.84 -19.73 3.39
N PHE A 237 -7.54 -20.48 4.25
CA PHE A 237 -8.84 -21.06 3.93
C PHE A 237 -9.88 -19.99 3.60
N ALA A 238 -9.98 -18.95 4.43
CA ALA A 238 -10.93 -17.86 4.24
C ALA A 238 -10.65 -17.07 2.95
N GLY A 239 -9.38 -16.76 2.65
CA GLY A 239 -8.97 -16.11 1.40
C GLY A 239 -9.35 -16.89 0.15
N GLN A 240 -9.05 -18.20 0.13
CA GLN A 240 -9.46 -19.05 -0.99
C GLN A 240 -10.98 -19.17 -1.10
N SER A 241 -11.67 -19.36 0.03
CA SER A 241 -13.11 -19.53 0.06
C SER A 241 -13.84 -18.29 -0.43
N LEU A 242 -13.40 -17.10 -0.02
CA LEU A 242 -13.98 -15.83 -0.47
C LEU A 242 -13.89 -15.67 -1.98
N TYR A 243 -12.73 -15.99 -2.57
CA TYR A 243 -12.57 -15.98 -4.02
C TYR A 243 -13.52 -16.97 -4.73
N ILE A 244 -13.62 -18.20 -4.22
CA ILE A 244 -14.52 -19.22 -4.79
C ILE A 244 -15.99 -18.82 -4.65
N VAL A 245 -16.41 -18.26 -3.51
CA VAL A 245 -17.77 -17.74 -3.31
C VAL A 245 -18.11 -16.72 -4.39
N LEU A 246 -17.17 -15.84 -4.72
CA LEU A 246 -17.36 -14.85 -5.78
C LEU A 246 -17.51 -15.51 -7.16
N LEU A 247 -16.71 -16.54 -7.49
CA LEU A 247 -16.89 -17.30 -8.74
C LEU A 247 -18.23 -18.05 -8.79
N VAL A 248 -18.66 -18.65 -7.66
CA VAL A 248 -19.96 -19.31 -7.54
C VAL A 248 -21.08 -18.32 -7.78
N PHE A 249 -21.01 -17.13 -7.16
CA PHE A 249 -21.98 -16.06 -7.34
C PHE A 249 -22.12 -15.67 -8.82
N ILE A 250 -21.00 -15.49 -9.52
CA ILE A 250 -20.99 -15.20 -10.96
C ILE A 250 -21.60 -16.34 -11.78
N SER A 251 -21.30 -17.59 -11.45
CA SER A 251 -21.85 -18.75 -12.15
C SER A 251 -23.37 -18.86 -11.94
N ILE A 252 -23.86 -18.58 -10.72
CA ILE A 252 -25.29 -18.52 -10.40
C ILE A 252 -25.98 -17.41 -11.18
N ILE A 253 -25.45 -16.17 -11.16
CA ILE A 253 -26.00 -15.05 -11.93
C ILE A 253 -26.07 -15.42 -13.41
N SER A 254 -24.95 -15.88 -13.97
CA SER A 254 -24.85 -16.29 -15.38
C SER A 254 -25.88 -17.37 -15.76
N SER A 255 -26.13 -18.31 -14.85
CA SER A 255 -27.10 -19.38 -15.03
C SER A 255 -28.54 -18.89 -14.87
N GLY A 256 -28.80 -17.95 -13.97
CA GLY A 256 -30.09 -17.29 -13.82
C GLY A 256 -30.49 -16.52 -15.08
N ILE A 257 -29.55 -15.80 -15.69
CA ILE A 257 -29.79 -15.10 -16.96
C ILE A 257 -30.14 -16.10 -18.07
N TYR A 258 -29.41 -17.20 -18.13
CA TYR A 258 -29.68 -18.29 -19.06
C TYR A 258 -31.08 -18.88 -18.86
N PHE A 259 -31.52 -19.10 -17.61
CA PHE A 259 -32.87 -19.52 -17.26
C PHE A 259 -33.94 -18.55 -17.77
N PHE A 260 -33.80 -17.26 -17.45
CA PHE A 260 -34.78 -16.26 -17.85
C PHE A 260 -34.85 -16.09 -19.37
N ASN A 261 -33.73 -16.29 -20.07
CA ASN A 261 -33.74 -16.29 -21.53
C ASN A 261 -34.50 -17.50 -22.06
N LEU A 262 -34.20 -18.74 -21.61
CA LEU A 262 -34.93 -19.94 -22.04
C LEU A 262 -36.44 -19.87 -21.73
N LYS A 263 -36.84 -19.38 -20.55
CA LYS A 263 -38.26 -19.26 -20.17
C LYS A 263 -39.01 -18.25 -21.03
N SER A 264 -38.35 -17.18 -21.46
CA SER A 264 -38.97 -16.14 -22.30
C SER A 264 -39.16 -16.55 -23.76
N MET A 265 -38.68 -17.73 -24.16
CA MET A 265 -38.69 -18.18 -25.54
C MET A 265 -39.78 -19.21 -25.81
N ASN A 266 -40.44 -19.08 -26.96
CA ASN A 266 -41.20 -20.18 -27.54
C ASN A 266 -40.23 -21.25 -28.06
N LEU A 267 -40.53 -22.54 -27.84
CA LEU A 267 -39.70 -23.66 -28.31
C LEU A 267 -39.38 -23.54 -29.82
N ILE A 268 -40.35 -23.06 -30.60
CA ILE A 268 -40.27 -22.81 -32.05
C ILE A 268 -39.26 -21.70 -32.40
N SER A 269 -39.12 -20.65 -31.58
CA SER A 269 -38.12 -19.59 -31.83
C SER A 269 -36.71 -20.07 -31.53
N ILE A 270 -36.55 -20.97 -30.54
CA ILE A 270 -35.28 -21.64 -30.25
C ILE A 270 -34.85 -22.52 -31.43
N ILE A 271 -35.78 -23.31 -31.99
CA ILE A 271 -35.57 -24.17 -33.17
C ILE A 271 -35.14 -23.35 -34.39
N LYS A 272 -35.74 -22.16 -34.57
CA LYS A 272 -35.42 -21.24 -35.66
C LYS A 272 -34.17 -20.38 -35.39
N GLY A 273 -33.49 -20.58 -34.26
CA GLY A 273 -32.21 -19.94 -33.93
C GLY A 273 -32.29 -18.45 -33.55
N LYS A 274 -33.46 -17.92 -33.19
CA LYS A 274 -33.58 -16.57 -32.61
C LYS A 274 -33.31 -16.66 -31.11
N LEU A 275 -32.45 -15.83 -30.52
CA LEU A 275 -32.07 -15.91 -29.09
C LEU A 275 -32.24 -14.53 -28.41
N PRO A 276 -33.11 -14.33 -27.40
CA PRO A 276 -33.23 -13.05 -26.70
C PRO A 276 -31.97 -12.80 -25.86
N LEU A 277 -30.95 -12.25 -26.49
CA LEU A 277 -29.61 -12.10 -25.92
C LEU A 277 -29.40 -10.73 -25.28
N HIS A 278 -30.43 -9.86 -25.24
CA HIS A 278 -30.34 -8.49 -24.72
C HIS A 278 -29.77 -8.40 -23.30
N ARG A 279 -30.13 -9.33 -22.41
CA ARG A 279 -29.58 -9.39 -21.04
C ARG A 279 -28.10 -9.75 -21.01
N LEU A 280 -27.67 -10.65 -21.89
CA LEU A 280 -26.26 -11.05 -22.01
C LEU A 280 -25.42 -9.93 -22.64
N VAL A 281 -25.99 -9.21 -23.61
CA VAL A 281 -25.37 -7.98 -24.15
C VAL A 281 -25.07 -6.99 -23.04
N GLY A 282 -26.06 -6.64 -22.20
CA GLY A 282 -25.89 -5.67 -21.13
C GLY A 282 -24.72 -6.00 -20.19
N ILE A 283 -24.55 -7.28 -19.84
CA ILE A 283 -23.48 -7.73 -18.94
C ILE A 283 -22.12 -7.69 -19.64
N ILE A 284 -22.03 -8.15 -20.89
CA ILE A 284 -20.76 -8.07 -21.61
C ILE A 284 -20.34 -6.62 -21.77
N LEU A 285 -21.27 -5.72 -22.12
CA LEU A 285 -21.01 -4.27 -22.20
C LEU A 285 -20.53 -3.71 -20.85
N PHE A 286 -21.16 -4.12 -19.74
CA PHE A 286 -20.76 -3.70 -18.41
C PHE A 286 -19.36 -4.22 -18.03
N CYS A 287 -19.05 -5.50 -18.33
CA CYS A 287 -17.72 -6.05 -18.11
C CYS A 287 -16.66 -5.39 -19.02
N GLN A 288 -17.01 -5.05 -20.27
CA GLN A 288 -16.13 -4.30 -21.18
C GLN A 288 -15.83 -2.90 -20.63
N PHE A 289 -16.86 -2.22 -20.10
CA PHE A 289 -16.72 -0.93 -19.42
C PHE A 289 -15.77 -1.03 -18.21
N LEU A 290 -15.98 -1.99 -17.32
CA LEU A 290 -15.11 -2.19 -16.15
C LEU A 290 -13.69 -2.59 -16.52
N ALA A 291 -13.51 -3.49 -17.49
CA ALA A 291 -12.18 -3.90 -17.97
C ALA A 291 -11.42 -2.71 -18.57
N MET A 292 -12.11 -1.83 -19.30
CA MET A 292 -11.53 -0.60 -19.85
C MET A 292 -11.01 0.31 -18.74
N ILE A 293 -11.74 0.48 -17.63
CA ILE A 293 -11.30 1.31 -16.50
C ILE A 293 -10.03 0.72 -15.87
N VAL A 294 -10.01 -0.58 -15.58
CA VAL A 294 -8.83 -1.24 -14.97
C VAL A 294 -7.59 -1.12 -15.86
N ILE A 295 -7.74 -1.34 -17.16
CA ILE A 295 -6.63 -1.24 -18.13
C ILE A 295 -6.19 0.22 -18.31
N GLY A 296 -7.13 1.15 -18.38
CA GLY A 296 -6.85 2.58 -18.50
C GLY A 296 -6.09 3.12 -17.29
N TRP A 297 -6.50 2.72 -16.09
CA TRP A 297 -5.80 3.04 -14.84
C TRP A 297 -4.41 2.41 -14.77
N GLY A 298 -4.26 1.13 -15.11
CA GLY A 298 -2.95 0.47 -15.14
C GLY A 298 -1.99 1.14 -16.14
N THR A 299 -2.49 1.46 -17.34
CA THR A 299 -1.70 2.10 -18.40
C THR A 299 -1.24 3.51 -18.03
N SER A 300 -2.04 4.28 -17.28
CA SER A 300 -1.63 5.62 -16.84
C SER A 300 -0.66 5.57 -15.64
N ARG A 301 -0.78 4.56 -14.79
CA ARG A 301 -0.02 4.45 -13.53
C ARG A 301 1.35 3.80 -13.72
N ILE A 302 1.50 2.86 -14.66
CA ILE A 302 2.78 2.17 -14.94
C ILE A 302 3.94 3.17 -15.24
N PRO A 303 3.80 4.17 -16.15
CA PRO A 303 4.90 5.09 -16.43
C PRO A 303 5.34 5.89 -15.19
N LEU A 304 4.39 6.30 -14.35
CA LEU A 304 4.68 7.00 -13.10
C LEU A 304 5.49 6.10 -12.15
N LEU A 305 5.06 4.85 -11.94
CA LEU A 305 5.81 3.90 -11.11
C LEU A 305 7.18 3.57 -11.68
N ILE A 306 7.34 3.50 -13.01
CA ILE A 306 8.65 3.26 -13.64
C ILE A 306 9.62 4.39 -13.28
N ASN A 307 9.18 5.65 -13.39
CA ASN A 307 10.03 6.79 -13.04
C ASN A 307 10.43 6.75 -11.56
N THR A 308 9.46 6.52 -10.67
CA THR A 308 9.72 6.37 -9.23
C THR A 308 10.65 5.18 -8.94
N TYR A 309 10.45 4.05 -9.62
CA TYR A 309 11.30 2.86 -9.47
C TYR A 309 12.73 3.12 -9.96
N GLN A 310 12.92 3.91 -11.01
CA GLN A 310 14.25 4.31 -11.49
C GLN A 310 14.96 5.26 -10.52
N GLU A 311 14.24 6.23 -9.96
CA GLU A 311 14.78 7.12 -8.92
C GLU A 311 15.16 6.33 -7.66
N GLN A 312 14.29 5.43 -7.22
CA GLN A 312 14.58 4.53 -6.11
C GLN A 312 15.77 3.64 -6.45
N GLN A 313 15.82 3.05 -7.64
CA GLN A 313 16.97 2.24 -8.07
C GLN A 313 18.28 3.05 -8.07
N SER A 314 18.28 4.33 -8.46
CA SER A 314 19.50 5.14 -8.40
C SER A 314 19.93 5.46 -6.97
N ALA A 315 18.97 5.61 -6.05
CA ALA A 315 19.21 5.81 -4.62
C ALA A 315 19.89 4.62 -3.93
N THR A 316 19.77 3.40 -4.46
CA THR A 316 20.50 2.21 -3.91
C THR A 316 21.99 2.49 -3.77
N LYS A 317 22.60 3.17 -4.75
CA LYS A 317 24.03 3.54 -4.73
C LYS A 317 24.39 4.51 -3.60
N LYS A 318 23.43 5.31 -3.13
CA LYS A 318 23.61 6.24 -2.01
C LYS A 318 23.35 5.54 -0.68
N TRP A 319 22.43 4.59 -0.62
CA TRP A 319 22.14 3.81 0.58
C TRP A 319 23.17 2.71 0.87
N ASP A 320 23.78 2.10 -0.16
CA ASP A 320 24.68 0.96 0.00
C ASP A 320 25.91 1.21 0.89
N PRO A 321 26.58 2.38 0.83
CA PRO A 321 27.69 2.68 1.75
C PRO A 321 27.27 2.85 3.22
N HIS A 322 25.99 3.08 3.50
CA HIS A 322 25.48 3.47 4.82
C HIS A 322 24.79 2.30 5.52
N GLU A 323 25.50 1.19 5.69
CA GLU A 323 24.94 -0.04 6.27
C GLU A 323 24.63 0.06 7.77
N ASP A 324 25.25 1.01 8.47
CA ASP A 324 25.20 1.18 9.92
C ASP A 324 24.35 2.37 10.38
N LEU A 325 23.75 3.13 9.45
CA LEU A 325 22.82 4.20 9.80
C LEU A 325 21.54 3.66 10.44
N VAL A 326 21.21 4.22 11.59
CA VAL A 326 20.01 3.88 12.34
C VAL A 326 19.18 5.12 12.65
N ASN A 327 17.88 4.90 12.80
CA ASN A 327 16.93 5.91 13.23
C ASN A 327 16.19 5.42 14.50
N ILE A 328 15.78 6.37 15.35
CA ILE A 328 15.10 6.10 16.62
C ILE A 328 13.62 6.39 16.46
N SER A 329 12.75 5.46 16.84
CA SER A 329 11.32 5.71 17.01
C SER A 329 10.95 5.72 18.48
N PHE A 330 10.08 6.63 18.90
CA PHE A 330 9.60 6.73 20.29
C PHE A 330 8.55 5.67 20.63
N ASN A 331 8.40 5.35 21.92
CA ASN A 331 7.27 4.58 22.43
C ASN A 331 6.00 5.41 22.26
N VAL A 332 4.99 4.85 21.60
CA VAL A 332 3.72 5.51 21.26
C VAL A 332 2.86 5.81 22.52
N GLY A 333 3.38 5.56 23.73
CA GLY A 333 2.58 5.32 24.91
C GLY A 333 2.71 6.36 26.03
N LYS A 334 3.36 7.49 25.79
CA LYS A 334 3.23 8.68 26.66
C LYS A 334 2.55 9.73 25.80
N GLU A 335 1.23 9.83 25.88
CA GLU A 335 0.48 10.86 25.14
C GLU A 335 0.87 12.21 25.77
N ILE A 336 1.71 12.97 25.08
CA ILE A 336 2.16 14.27 25.56
C ILE A 336 1.00 15.26 25.34
N ASN A 337 0.17 15.39 26.37
CA ASN A 337 -1.11 16.09 26.29
C ASN A 337 -1.01 17.61 26.54
N SER A 338 0.19 18.12 26.81
CA SER A 338 0.44 19.55 26.97
C SER A 338 1.79 19.94 26.36
N MET A 339 1.88 21.18 25.92
CA MET A 339 3.10 21.76 25.38
C MET A 339 4.23 21.79 26.44
N GLU A 340 3.90 22.01 27.71
CA GLU A 340 4.85 21.96 28.82
C GLU A 340 5.46 20.56 29.00
N ALA A 341 4.65 19.50 28.95
CA ALA A 341 5.14 18.13 29.06
C ALA A 341 6.02 17.75 27.86
N PHE A 342 5.76 18.36 26.69
CA PHE A 342 6.57 18.19 25.49
C PHE A 342 7.93 18.87 25.64
N ASP A 343 7.96 20.09 26.18
CA ASP A 343 9.21 20.80 26.48
C ASP A 343 10.05 20.09 27.55
N GLU A 344 9.43 19.53 28.59
CA GLU A 344 10.14 18.73 29.58
C GLU A 344 10.80 17.48 28.99
N GLU A 345 10.11 16.78 28.09
CA GLU A 345 10.71 15.66 27.34
C GLU A 345 11.83 16.16 26.41
N ALA A 346 11.61 17.28 25.72
CA ALA A 346 12.59 17.87 24.80
C ALA A 346 13.87 18.33 25.53
N LYS A 347 13.77 18.78 26.79
CA LYS A 347 14.93 19.08 27.65
C LYS A 347 15.79 17.85 27.94
N LEU A 348 15.19 16.66 28.03
CA LEU A 348 15.92 15.40 28.23
C LEU A 348 16.64 14.95 26.96
N TRP A 349 16.01 15.13 25.79
CA TRP A 349 16.53 14.70 24.50
C TRP A 349 17.54 15.66 23.86
N TYR A 350 17.43 16.97 24.13
CA TYR A 350 18.31 17.98 23.54
C TYR A 350 19.81 17.72 23.80
N PRO A 351 20.26 17.36 25.03
CA PRO A 351 21.66 16.99 25.27
C PRO A 351 22.14 15.80 24.44
N PHE A 352 21.28 14.80 24.18
CA PHE A 352 21.60 13.64 23.36
C PHE A 352 21.83 14.05 21.91
N VAL A 353 20.91 14.83 21.34
CA VAL A 353 21.03 15.34 19.96
C VAL A 353 22.30 16.19 19.79
N ARG A 354 22.57 17.07 20.76
CA ARG A 354 23.78 17.90 20.77
C ARG A 354 25.06 17.05 20.77
N ASP A 355 25.17 16.11 21.70
CA ASP A 355 26.35 15.25 21.82
C ASP A 355 26.63 14.44 20.55
N GLU A 356 25.58 13.87 19.93
CA GLU A 356 25.72 13.06 18.72
C GLU A 356 26.10 13.90 17.48
N ILE A 357 25.63 15.15 17.38
CA ILE A 357 26.02 16.07 16.29
C ILE A 357 27.47 16.58 16.49
N GLU A 358 27.83 17.00 17.71
CA GLU A 358 29.17 17.53 18.03
C GLU A 358 30.27 16.49 17.76
N HIS A 359 30.01 15.21 18.06
CA HIS A 359 30.94 14.12 17.81
C HIS A 359 30.83 13.52 16.39
N GLN A 360 30.10 14.17 15.47
CA GLN A 360 29.90 13.72 14.09
C GLN A 360 29.34 12.29 13.96
N ASN A 361 28.56 11.86 14.95
CA ASN A 361 27.94 10.54 14.97
C ASN A 361 26.53 10.54 14.38
N ALA A 362 25.97 11.72 14.13
CA ALA A 362 24.67 11.89 13.54
C ALA A 362 24.70 12.80 12.31
N LEU A 363 23.64 12.67 11.52
CA LEU A 363 23.30 13.60 10.46
C LEU A 363 21.79 13.93 10.54
N LEU A 364 21.47 15.22 10.47
CA LEU A 364 20.12 15.70 10.21
C LEU A 364 19.95 15.90 8.71
N VAL A 365 18.86 15.39 8.15
CA VAL A 365 18.41 15.70 6.79
C VAL A 365 16.89 15.86 6.77
N ASN A 366 16.44 17.06 7.13
CA ASN A 366 15.02 17.41 7.13
C ASN A 366 14.60 18.00 5.78
N HIS A 367 13.44 17.56 5.29
CA HIS A 367 12.88 17.93 4.00
C HIS A 367 11.36 18.12 4.08
N ASN A 368 10.79 18.93 3.18
CA ASN A 368 9.38 19.31 3.25
C ASN A 368 8.39 18.35 2.56
N LEU A 369 8.77 17.12 2.23
CA LEU A 369 7.89 16.20 1.48
C LEU A 369 6.53 15.97 2.15
N LEU A 370 6.48 15.98 3.49
CA LEU A 370 5.23 15.76 4.23
C LEU A 370 4.19 16.85 4.00
N ASN A 371 4.62 18.08 3.73
CA ASN A 371 3.72 19.21 3.49
C ASN A 371 2.94 19.08 2.18
N TYR A 372 3.39 18.20 1.27
CA TYR A 372 2.87 18.07 -0.09
C TYR A 372 2.24 16.70 -0.39
N ILE A 373 1.91 15.92 0.63
CA ILE A 373 1.32 14.57 0.45
C ILE A 373 -0.08 14.66 -0.14
N PHE A 374 -0.91 15.54 0.43
CA PHE A 374 -2.33 15.64 0.11
C PHE A 374 -2.63 16.70 -0.96
N SER A 375 -1.67 17.57 -1.24
CA SER A 375 -1.80 18.70 -2.16
C SER A 375 -0.44 19.04 -2.78
N ASP A 376 -0.44 19.41 -4.07
CA ASP A 376 0.77 19.89 -4.76
C ASP A 376 1.21 21.29 -4.27
N VAL A 377 0.36 21.95 -3.49
CA VAL A 377 0.63 23.25 -2.86
C VAL A 377 0.39 23.20 -1.36
N ASP A 378 1.16 23.97 -0.61
CA ASP A 378 0.98 24.18 0.82
C ASP A 378 -0.23 25.11 1.10
N PRO A 379 -0.62 25.35 2.38
CA PRO A 379 -1.72 26.26 2.72
C PRO A 379 -1.51 27.71 2.25
N GLN A 380 -0.28 28.12 1.94
CA GLN A 380 0.06 29.46 1.44
C GLN A 380 0.12 29.52 -0.09
N GLY A 381 -0.08 28.39 -0.79
CA GLY A 381 -0.06 28.29 -2.24
C GLY A 381 1.33 28.03 -2.85
N ASN A 382 2.36 27.82 -2.03
CA ASN A 382 3.71 27.49 -2.51
C ASN A 382 3.78 26.02 -2.91
N ARG A 383 4.69 25.69 -3.83
CA ARG A 383 4.99 24.33 -4.29
C ARG A 383 6.30 23.84 -3.67
N LEU A 384 6.48 22.52 -3.64
CA LEU A 384 7.76 21.89 -3.25
C LEU A 384 8.95 22.37 -4.08
N THR A 385 8.73 22.92 -5.27
CA THR A 385 9.78 23.45 -6.15
C THR A 385 10.15 24.90 -5.86
N ASP A 386 9.38 25.60 -5.02
CA ASP A 386 9.57 27.02 -4.75
C ASP A 386 10.64 27.20 -3.68
N TYR A 387 11.45 28.25 -3.81
CA TYR A 387 12.63 28.49 -2.97
C TYR A 387 12.33 29.11 -1.60
N VAL A 388 11.22 28.70 -0.99
CA VAL A 388 10.74 29.13 0.33
C VAL A 388 11.12 28.13 1.42
N PRO A 389 11.15 28.49 2.71
CA PRO A 389 11.58 27.58 3.78
C PRO A 389 10.83 26.24 3.84
N LEU A 390 9.51 26.27 3.59
CA LEU A 390 8.66 25.08 3.54
C LEU A 390 8.60 24.41 2.15
N GLY A 391 9.36 24.90 1.17
CA GLY A 391 9.42 24.43 -0.21
C GLY A 391 10.68 23.60 -0.51
N ASN A 392 11.44 23.99 -1.53
CA ASN A 392 12.64 23.29 -2.03
C ASN A 392 13.86 23.54 -1.13
N THR A 393 13.78 23.05 0.10
CA THR A 393 14.72 23.36 1.19
C THR A 393 15.11 22.10 1.94
N LEU A 394 16.38 22.03 2.32
CA LEU A 394 16.91 21.01 3.21
C LEU A 394 17.51 21.66 4.45
N PHE A 395 17.04 21.27 5.63
CA PHE A 395 17.69 21.59 6.90
C PHE A 395 18.62 20.45 7.27
N VAL A 396 19.91 20.74 7.42
CA VAL A 396 20.93 19.72 7.61
C VAL A 396 21.94 20.12 8.69
N THR A 397 22.65 19.12 9.21
CA THR A 397 23.86 19.33 10.04
C THR A 397 25.11 19.38 9.16
N PRO A 398 26.22 19.98 9.63
CA PRO A 398 27.46 20.10 8.85
C PRO A 398 27.96 18.79 8.22
N ASN A 399 27.83 17.67 8.94
CA ASN A 399 28.25 16.34 8.47
C ASN A 399 27.62 15.94 7.11
N TYR A 400 26.43 16.46 6.78
CA TYR A 400 25.78 16.21 5.49
C TYR A 400 26.63 16.63 4.28
N LEU A 401 27.40 17.72 4.39
CA LEU A 401 28.24 18.19 3.29
C LEU A 401 29.34 17.18 2.97
N ASN A 402 29.95 16.60 4.00
CA ASN A 402 30.97 15.57 3.86
C ASN A 402 30.37 14.31 3.21
N GLU A 403 29.24 13.83 3.73
CA GLU A 403 28.55 12.66 3.19
C GLU A 403 28.12 12.82 1.72
N GLN A 404 27.66 14.02 1.35
CA GLN A 404 27.24 14.32 -0.01
C GLN A 404 28.37 14.85 -0.91
N ASN A 405 29.60 14.96 -0.40
CA ASN A 405 30.76 15.51 -1.10
C ASN A 405 30.47 16.90 -1.70
N ILE A 406 29.85 17.77 -0.91
CA ILE A 406 29.51 19.13 -1.29
C ILE A 406 30.69 20.03 -0.95
N SER A 407 31.42 20.49 -1.97
CA SER A 407 32.49 21.46 -1.79
C SER A 407 31.92 22.85 -1.51
N VAL A 408 32.43 23.47 -0.45
CA VAL A 408 32.23 24.88 -0.08
C VAL A 408 33.61 25.56 -0.02
N ASP A 409 33.64 26.89 -0.01
CA ASP A 409 34.91 27.62 0.13
C ASP A 409 35.54 27.43 1.51
N ASP A 410 36.87 27.52 1.60
CA ASP A 410 37.63 27.24 2.83
C ASP A 410 37.21 28.13 4.01
N ILE A 411 36.77 29.36 3.74
CA ILE A 411 36.32 30.31 4.75
C ILE A 411 35.01 29.84 5.36
N LEU A 412 34.04 29.51 4.51
CA LEU A 412 32.74 28.97 4.92
C LEU A 412 32.88 27.59 5.57
N TYR A 413 33.81 26.75 5.11
CA TYR A 413 34.13 25.47 5.75
C TYR A 413 34.60 25.66 7.20
N THR A 414 35.49 26.63 7.44
CA THR A 414 35.99 26.93 8.79
C THR A 414 34.87 27.43 9.71
N GLN A 415 33.93 28.23 9.17
CA GLN A 415 32.78 28.73 9.94
C GLN A 415 31.74 27.65 10.27
N LEU A 416 31.67 26.57 9.50
CA LEU A 416 30.76 25.45 9.77
C LEU A 416 31.14 24.66 11.03
N GLU A 417 32.42 24.67 11.41
CA GLU A 417 32.91 23.98 12.60
C GLU A 417 32.58 24.72 13.91
N ASP A 418 32.29 26.03 13.83
CA ASP A 418 32.08 26.91 15.00
C ASP A 418 30.96 27.94 14.75
N LEU A 419 29.76 27.47 14.40
CA LEU A 419 28.59 28.34 14.24
C LEU A 419 28.13 28.88 15.60
N GLU A 420 28.21 30.20 15.76
CA GLU A 420 27.74 30.89 16.96
C GLU A 420 26.20 30.82 17.10
N GLN A 421 25.71 31.08 18.32
CA GLN A 421 24.27 31.17 18.57
C GLN A 421 23.64 32.28 17.69
N GLY A 422 22.55 31.95 17.00
CA GLY A 422 21.90 32.84 16.05
C GLY A 422 22.54 32.84 14.66
N GLN A 423 23.59 32.07 14.41
CA GLN A 423 24.17 31.91 13.07
C GLN A 423 23.70 30.63 12.40
N PHE A 424 23.55 30.68 11.09
CA PHE A 424 23.32 29.49 10.26
C PHE A 424 23.92 29.72 8.88
N VAL A 425 24.24 28.64 8.17
CA VAL A 425 24.70 28.76 6.77
C VAL A 425 23.53 28.58 5.83
N LEU A 426 23.44 29.45 4.83
CA LEU A 426 22.49 29.38 3.73
C LEU A 426 23.24 29.12 2.41
N LEU A 427 23.29 27.86 1.99
CA LEU A 427 23.87 27.49 0.69
C LEU A 427 22.79 27.50 -0.39
N MET A 428 22.98 28.37 -1.38
CA MET A 428 22.03 28.54 -2.47
C MET A 428 22.60 28.01 -3.79
N PRO A 429 21.76 27.43 -4.68
CA PRO A 429 22.14 27.19 -6.06
C PRO A 429 22.60 28.50 -6.73
N GLU A 430 23.66 28.45 -7.54
CA GLU A 430 24.22 29.61 -8.23
C GLU A 430 23.19 30.45 -9.01
N LYS A 431 22.14 29.82 -9.54
CA LYS A 431 21.05 30.51 -10.25
C LYS A 431 20.26 31.49 -9.38
N LEU A 432 20.35 31.40 -8.05
CA LEU A 432 19.67 32.30 -7.11
C LEU A 432 20.53 33.50 -6.68
N LYS A 433 21.77 33.58 -7.17
CA LYS A 433 22.73 34.61 -6.75
C LYS A 433 22.27 36.04 -6.97
N GLU A 434 21.51 36.29 -8.03
CA GLU A 434 20.95 37.63 -8.32
C GLU A 434 19.93 38.09 -7.27
N HIS A 435 19.27 37.15 -6.59
CA HIS A 435 18.24 37.38 -5.57
C HIS A 435 18.72 37.00 -4.17
N SER A 436 20.03 36.94 -3.94
CA SER A 436 20.62 36.47 -2.68
C SER A 436 20.09 37.20 -1.45
N ASP A 437 19.95 38.53 -1.50
CA ASP A 437 19.49 39.33 -0.35
C ASP A 437 18.02 39.09 -0.03
N GLU A 438 17.20 38.80 -1.04
CA GLU A 438 15.78 38.48 -0.88
C GLU A 438 15.62 37.14 -0.16
N TYR A 439 16.29 36.10 -0.66
CA TYR A 439 16.29 34.79 -0.02
C TYR A 439 16.91 34.86 1.38
N ARG A 440 18.06 35.51 1.54
CA ARG A 440 18.70 35.70 2.84
C ARG A 440 17.71 36.24 3.89
N LYS A 441 17.03 37.35 3.61
CA LYS A 441 16.08 37.97 4.54
C LYS A 441 14.89 37.07 4.84
N MET A 442 14.37 36.37 3.83
CA MET A 442 13.25 35.44 4.01
C MET A 442 13.63 34.29 4.93
N TYR A 443 14.82 33.74 4.80
CA TYR A 443 15.30 32.67 5.67
C TYR A 443 15.65 33.19 7.06
N GLU A 444 16.34 34.34 7.19
CA GLU A 444 16.61 34.96 8.50
C GLU A 444 15.31 35.19 9.29
N SER A 445 14.28 35.75 8.65
CA SER A 445 12.95 35.95 9.28
C SER A 445 12.26 34.63 9.63
N HIS A 446 12.41 33.58 8.81
CA HIS A 446 11.88 32.27 9.17
C HIS A 446 12.59 31.66 10.38
N MET A 447 13.90 31.85 10.50
CA MET A 447 14.69 31.28 11.60
C MET A 447 14.34 31.87 12.98
N GLU A 448 13.79 33.09 13.04
CA GLU A 448 13.35 33.75 14.27
C GLU A 448 12.42 32.87 15.12
N MET A 449 11.61 32.00 14.51
CA MET A 449 10.72 31.09 15.24
C MET A 449 11.47 30.12 16.18
N TYR A 450 12.72 29.79 15.87
CA TYR A 450 13.56 28.94 16.71
C TYR A 450 14.17 29.71 17.90
N GLY A 451 14.09 31.03 17.91
CA GLY A 451 14.57 31.89 19.01
C GLY A 451 13.57 32.09 20.14
N LEU A 452 12.33 31.59 20.01
CA LEU A 452 11.25 31.84 20.96
C LEU A 452 11.48 31.14 22.31
N ASP A 453 11.18 31.87 23.39
CA ASP A 453 11.33 31.41 24.77
C ASP A 453 10.18 30.53 25.28
N SER A 454 9.02 30.60 24.63
CA SER A 454 7.80 29.86 24.96
C SER A 454 6.90 29.65 23.73
N GLY A 455 5.82 28.89 23.89
CA GLY A 455 4.79 28.69 22.87
C GLY A 455 3.60 29.64 22.96
N GLU A 456 3.71 30.71 23.77
CA GLU A 456 2.65 31.69 24.00
C GLU A 456 2.59 32.74 22.87
N GLU A 457 1.45 33.42 22.70
CA GLU A 457 1.29 34.42 21.62
C GLU A 457 2.22 35.64 21.78
N ASP A 458 2.65 35.93 23.00
CA ASP A 458 3.54 37.03 23.40
C ASP A 458 4.98 36.57 23.68
N ALA A 459 5.37 35.38 23.23
CA ALA A 459 6.72 34.84 23.39
C ALA A 459 7.80 35.80 22.85
N GLU A 460 8.88 35.95 23.62
CA GLU A 460 9.99 36.82 23.24
C GLU A 460 11.02 36.06 22.39
N ILE A 461 11.56 36.72 21.37
CA ILE A 461 12.70 36.22 20.59
C ILE A 461 13.97 36.54 21.38
N LEU A 462 14.71 35.52 21.79
CA LEU A 462 15.86 35.66 22.69
C LEU A 462 17.13 36.21 22.01
N PHE A 463 17.25 36.04 20.69
CA PHE A 463 18.39 36.52 19.89
C PHE A 463 18.02 36.55 18.41
N ASP A 464 18.70 37.40 17.64
CA ASP A 464 18.50 37.55 16.22
C ASP A 464 19.23 36.46 15.42
N PHE A 465 18.66 36.08 14.27
CA PHE A 465 19.29 35.14 13.35
C PHE A 465 19.99 35.85 12.19
N SER A 466 21.17 35.36 11.84
CA SER A 466 21.96 35.84 10.71
C SER A 466 22.49 34.71 9.85
N ALA A 467 22.32 34.85 8.54
CA ALA A 467 22.76 33.86 7.57
C ALA A 467 24.18 34.16 7.06
N VAL A 468 25.04 33.14 7.09
CA VAL A 468 26.27 33.09 6.30
C VAL A 468 25.93 32.50 4.94
N VAL A 469 26.02 33.30 3.89
CA VAL A 469 25.58 32.90 2.55
C VAL A 469 26.72 32.27 1.75
N GLY A 470 26.46 31.08 1.21
CA GLY A 470 27.35 30.40 0.26
C GLY A 470 26.61 29.96 -1.01
N TYR A 471 27.36 29.49 -2.00
CA TYR A 471 26.80 29.05 -3.28
C TYR A 471 27.29 27.68 -3.69
N VAL A 472 26.39 26.90 -4.30
CA VAL A 472 26.68 25.58 -4.86
C VAL A 472 26.29 25.52 -6.34
N PRO A 473 26.95 24.68 -7.16
CA PRO A 473 26.64 24.55 -8.57
C PRO A 473 25.16 24.22 -8.84
N ASN A 474 24.66 24.64 -9.99
CA ASN A 474 23.32 24.30 -10.47
C ASN A 474 23.22 22.84 -10.99
N ASN A 475 21.98 22.40 -11.20
CA ASN A 475 21.60 21.07 -11.70
C ASN A 475 22.13 19.91 -10.84
N GLN A 476 22.17 20.08 -9.53
CA GLN A 476 22.63 19.10 -8.56
C GLN A 476 21.45 18.38 -7.92
N LEU A 477 21.47 17.04 -7.97
CA LEU A 477 20.57 16.21 -7.19
C LEU A 477 21.13 16.01 -5.79
N ARG A 478 20.38 16.45 -4.78
CA ARG A 478 20.73 16.30 -3.36
C ARG A 478 19.94 15.13 -2.79
N PHE A 479 20.67 14.16 -2.26
CA PHE A 479 20.09 12.97 -1.64
C PHE A 479 19.53 13.33 -0.27
N ILE A 480 18.34 12.83 0.05
CA ILE A 480 17.59 13.27 1.23
C ILE A 480 17.40 12.17 2.30
N TYR A 481 18.00 10.99 2.11
CA TYR A 481 17.91 9.85 3.05
C TYR A 481 16.48 9.41 3.41
N ASN A 482 15.49 9.76 2.59
CA ASN A 482 14.10 9.44 2.87
C ASN A 482 13.87 7.92 2.90
N HIS A 483 13.47 7.42 4.05
CA HIS A 483 13.09 6.03 4.28
C HIS A 483 11.67 5.94 4.85
N THR A 484 10.85 6.99 4.68
CA THR A 484 9.45 7.04 5.13
C THR A 484 8.54 6.44 4.07
N SER A 485 7.49 5.72 4.48
CA SER A 485 6.53 5.12 3.54
C SER A 485 5.59 6.13 2.87
N ILE A 486 5.73 7.41 3.22
CA ILE A 486 4.81 8.49 2.87
C ILE A 486 5.12 9.04 1.47
N SER A 487 6.40 9.16 1.13
CA SER A 487 6.84 9.60 -0.20
C SER A 487 7.96 8.71 -0.72
N SER A 488 7.92 8.41 -2.02
CA SER A 488 8.98 7.63 -2.67
C SER A 488 10.08 8.50 -3.29
N LYS A 489 10.10 9.81 -3.02
CA LYS A 489 11.15 10.71 -3.53
C LYS A 489 12.44 10.50 -2.73
N GLN A 490 13.59 10.53 -3.39
CA GLN A 490 14.91 10.32 -2.80
C GLN A 490 15.86 11.49 -3.06
N PHE A 491 15.54 12.33 -4.04
CA PHE A 491 16.38 13.47 -4.40
C PHE A 491 15.57 14.76 -4.56
N LEU A 492 16.17 15.88 -4.16
CA LEU A 492 15.72 17.22 -4.55
C LEU A 492 16.68 17.81 -5.57
N LEU A 493 16.15 18.51 -6.56
CA LEU A 493 16.93 19.20 -7.58
C LEU A 493 17.19 20.64 -7.12
N ASP A 494 18.47 21.00 -6.99
CA ASP A 494 18.91 22.33 -6.59
C ASP A 494 18.13 22.90 -5.38
N PRO A 495 18.01 22.20 -4.23
CA PRO A 495 17.41 22.79 -3.05
C PRO A 495 18.31 23.87 -2.45
N ILE A 496 17.72 24.80 -1.69
CA ILE A 496 18.47 25.62 -0.73
C ILE A 496 18.83 24.72 0.46
N ILE A 497 20.09 24.76 0.88
CA ILE A 497 20.57 23.97 2.02
C ILE A 497 20.83 24.92 3.19
N VAL A 498 20.07 24.73 4.27
CA VAL A 498 20.16 25.47 5.52
C VAL A 498 20.93 24.59 6.51
N ILE A 499 22.10 25.04 6.95
CA ILE A 499 22.97 24.26 7.84
C ILE A 499 22.89 24.83 9.25
N VAL A 500 22.53 23.97 10.18
CA VAL A 500 22.24 24.31 11.58
C VAL A 500 22.87 23.30 12.53
N THR A 501 23.17 23.74 13.74
CA THR A 501 23.57 22.87 14.86
C THR A 501 22.74 23.21 16.11
N PRO A 502 22.69 22.32 17.12
CA PRO A 502 22.01 22.66 18.37
C PRO A 502 22.60 23.91 19.03
N ALA A 503 23.91 24.11 18.93
CA ALA A 503 24.57 25.33 19.41
C ALA A 503 24.09 26.58 18.64
N SER A 504 23.99 26.48 17.32
CA SER A 504 23.63 27.61 16.46
C SER A 504 22.15 28.03 16.60
N LEU A 505 21.24 27.06 16.81
CA LEU A 505 19.82 27.33 17.12
C LEU A 505 19.57 27.70 18.60
N GLY A 506 20.57 27.52 19.47
CA GLY A 506 20.44 27.76 20.91
C GLY A 506 19.57 26.74 21.64
N ASN A 507 19.55 26.82 22.97
CA ASN A 507 18.70 25.99 23.83
C ASN A 507 17.42 26.74 24.25
N THR A 508 16.64 27.16 23.25
CA THR A 508 15.34 27.82 23.44
C THR A 508 14.23 26.77 23.49
N PHE A 509 13.02 27.19 23.87
CA PHE A 509 11.84 26.32 23.84
C PHE A 509 11.60 25.75 22.43
N SER A 510 11.46 26.60 21.42
CA SER A 510 11.19 26.14 20.04
C SER A 510 12.31 25.33 19.42
N SER A 511 13.58 25.66 19.72
CA SER A 511 14.74 24.88 19.25
C SER A 511 14.70 23.46 19.80
N ARG A 512 14.44 23.28 21.10
CA ARG A 512 14.33 21.94 21.71
C ARG A 512 13.23 21.12 21.04
N LEU A 513 12.08 21.74 20.78
CA LEU A 513 10.96 21.07 20.11
C LEU A 513 11.31 20.63 18.70
N PHE A 514 11.96 21.51 17.93
CA PHE A 514 12.46 21.20 16.60
C PHE A 514 13.36 19.97 16.63
N TRP A 515 14.41 19.97 17.47
CA TRP A 515 15.35 18.85 17.53
C TRP A 515 14.68 17.54 17.97
N MET A 516 13.72 17.60 18.90
CA MET A 516 12.99 16.41 19.33
C MET A 516 12.12 15.83 18.21
N ASP A 517 11.41 16.68 17.47
CA ASP A 517 10.56 16.29 16.33
C ASP A 517 11.39 15.63 15.20
N MET A 518 12.63 16.09 14.98
CA MET A 518 13.49 15.53 13.94
C MET A 518 13.97 14.10 14.21
N ILE A 519 13.99 13.64 15.47
CA ILE A 519 14.63 12.37 15.87
C ILE A 519 14.05 11.18 15.10
N SER A 520 12.74 11.15 14.86
CA SER A 520 12.06 9.97 14.30
C SER A 520 12.14 9.84 12.79
N ASP A 521 12.20 10.94 12.04
CA ASP A 521 12.08 10.86 10.57
C ASP A 521 13.29 11.42 9.82
N TYR A 522 14.07 12.29 10.46
CA TYR A 522 15.10 13.10 9.79
C TYR A 522 16.49 13.02 10.42
N PHE A 523 16.61 12.40 11.59
CA PHE A 523 17.87 12.25 12.31
C PHE A 523 18.40 10.82 12.18
N TYR A 524 19.61 10.69 11.63
CA TYR A 524 20.24 9.40 11.39
C TYR A 524 21.53 9.29 12.20
N LEU A 525 21.64 8.21 12.97
CA LEU A 525 22.74 7.94 13.88
C LEU A 525 23.65 6.85 13.33
N SER A 526 24.93 6.94 13.63
CA SER A 526 25.95 6.02 13.14
C SER A 526 26.16 4.88 14.12
N GLY A 527 25.78 3.68 13.72
CA GLY A 527 26.08 2.45 14.45
C GLY A 527 25.05 2.09 15.51
N PHE A 528 24.35 0.99 15.27
CA PHE A 528 23.34 0.42 16.17
C PHE A 528 23.82 0.23 17.62
N ASP A 529 24.95 -0.47 17.82
CA ASP A 529 25.44 -0.85 19.16
C ASP A 529 25.87 0.38 19.98
N LYS A 530 26.39 1.39 19.30
CA LYS A 530 26.79 2.68 19.87
C LYS A 530 25.57 3.47 20.33
N THR A 531 24.57 3.64 19.46
CA THR A 531 23.31 4.33 19.77
C THR A 531 22.63 3.69 20.98
N VAL A 532 22.49 2.36 20.99
CA VAL A 532 21.85 1.66 22.11
C VAL A 532 22.61 1.84 23.42
N SER A 533 23.95 1.87 23.38
CA SER A 533 24.76 2.08 24.58
C SER A 533 24.59 3.49 25.14
N LYS A 534 24.61 4.51 24.27
CA LYS A 534 24.42 5.92 24.66
C LYS A 534 23.02 6.17 25.24
N LEU A 535 21.99 5.61 24.61
CA LEU A 535 20.61 5.70 25.11
C LEU A 535 20.47 5.13 26.52
N LYS A 536 21.22 4.09 26.88
CA LYS A 536 21.23 3.52 28.23
C LYS A 536 22.01 4.39 29.22
N GLU A 537 23.15 4.93 28.79
CA GLU A 537 23.97 5.85 29.60
C GLU A 537 23.16 7.09 30.01
N MET A 538 22.33 7.61 29.11
CA MET A 538 21.52 8.81 29.31
C MET A 538 20.09 8.53 29.83
N ASP A 539 19.78 7.29 30.19
CA ASP A 539 18.44 6.85 30.65
C ASP A 539 17.27 7.12 29.66
N LEU A 540 17.59 7.27 28.37
CA LEU A 540 16.63 7.53 27.30
C LEU A 540 16.08 6.26 26.64
N TYR A 541 16.75 5.11 26.83
CA TYR A 541 16.39 3.85 26.18
C TYR A 541 14.94 3.42 26.47
N SER A 542 14.40 3.75 27.66
CA SER A 542 13.04 3.39 28.04
C SER A 542 11.96 4.15 27.24
N SER A 543 12.27 5.34 26.73
CA SER A 543 11.40 6.15 25.88
C SER A 543 11.42 5.72 24.40
N VAL A 544 12.36 4.85 24.02
CA VAL A 544 12.54 4.38 22.64
C VAL A 544 11.75 3.09 22.39
N SER A 545 10.95 3.07 21.32
CA SER A 545 10.33 1.84 20.82
C SER A 545 11.29 1.07 19.94
N THR A 546 11.91 1.72 18.96
CA THR A 546 12.78 1.02 17.99
C THR A 546 14.04 1.81 17.69
N VAL A 547 15.13 1.09 17.46
CA VAL A 547 16.32 1.60 16.78
C VAL A 547 16.43 0.79 15.49
N SER A 548 15.95 1.37 14.40
CA SER A 548 15.76 0.68 13.13
C SER A 548 16.86 1.02 12.14
N ASN A 549 17.31 0.04 11.35
CA ASN A 549 18.27 0.28 10.29
C ASN A 549 17.60 1.01 9.12
N SER A 550 18.00 2.26 8.86
CA SER A 550 17.34 3.11 7.87
C SER A 550 17.50 2.57 6.45
N ARG A 551 18.66 1.98 6.13
CA ARG A 551 18.91 1.33 4.83
C ARG A 551 17.96 0.15 4.61
N GLN A 552 17.75 -0.69 5.61
CA GLN A 552 16.81 -1.79 5.50
C GLN A 552 15.38 -1.29 5.30
N MET A 553 14.93 -0.30 6.06
CA MET A 553 13.61 0.30 5.90
C MET A 553 13.39 0.82 4.48
N TYR A 554 14.41 1.45 3.90
CA TYR A 554 14.42 1.84 2.49
C TYR A 554 14.30 0.63 1.55
N TYR A 555 15.09 -0.44 1.75
CA TYR A 555 15.05 -1.63 0.87
C TYR A 555 13.72 -2.38 0.94
N GLU A 556 13.05 -2.39 2.08
CA GLU A 556 11.69 -2.92 2.23
C GLU A 556 10.71 -2.16 1.36
N GLN A 557 10.78 -0.82 1.35
CA GLN A 557 9.95 0.02 0.48
C GLN A 557 10.29 -0.15 -0.99
N TYR A 558 11.57 -0.19 -1.33
CA TYR A 558 12.02 -0.45 -2.69
C TYR A 558 11.50 -1.80 -3.22
N SER A 559 11.54 -2.84 -2.39
CA SER A 559 11.00 -4.16 -2.73
C SER A 559 9.48 -4.13 -2.92
N LYS A 560 8.74 -3.44 -2.05
CA LYS A 560 7.28 -3.23 -2.19
C LYS A 560 6.94 -2.52 -3.50
N LEU A 561 7.65 -1.44 -3.84
CA LEU A 561 7.47 -0.70 -5.09
C LEU A 561 7.75 -1.59 -6.32
N ARG A 562 8.80 -2.40 -6.27
CA ARG A 562 9.11 -3.38 -7.32
C ARG A 562 7.98 -4.37 -7.53
N MET A 563 7.43 -4.92 -6.44
CA MET A 563 6.32 -5.87 -6.51
C MET A 563 5.02 -5.22 -7.00
N GLU A 564 4.74 -3.99 -6.60
CA GLU A 564 3.60 -3.23 -7.11
C GLU A 564 3.72 -3.05 -8.63
N LEU A 565 4.89 -2.60 -9.12
CA LEU A 565 5.13 -2.40 -10.55
C LEU A 565 4.96 -3.70 -11.35
N LEU A 566 5.58 -4.80 -10.90
CA LEU A 566 5.48 -6.10 -11.58
C LEU A 566 4.03 -6.62 -11.60
N THR A 567 3.32 -6.49 -10.49
CA THR A 567 1.92 -6.92 -10.37
C THR A 567 1.02 -6.10 -11.27
N LEU A 568 1.23 -4.78 -11.33
CA LEU A 568 0.47 -3.87 -12.17
C LEU A 568 0.70 -4.11 -13.67
N ILE A 569 1.95 -4.37 -14.07
CA ILE A 569 2.27 -4.76 -15.46
C ILE A 569 1.57 -6.08 -15.80
N ALA A 570 1.72 -7.10 -14.96
CA ALA A 570 1.13 -8.42 -15.19
C ALA A 570 -0.40 -8.32 -15.27
N SER A 571 -1.04 -7.61 -14.35
CA SER A 571 -2.49 -7.41 -14.34
C SER A 571 -2.95 -6.64 -15.58
N THR A 572 -2.28 -5.57 -15.97
CA THR A 572 -2.62 -4.80 -17.17
C THR A 572 -2.53 -5.65 -18.45
N VAL A 573 -1.49 -6.49 -18.60
CA VAL A 573 -1.34 -7.40 -19.75
C VAL A 573 -2.45 -8.45 -19.80
N ILE A 574 -2.76 -9.10 -18.66
CA ILE A 574 -3.86 -10.07 -18.58
C ILE A 574 -5.21 -9.39 -18.81
N GLY A 575 -5.36 -8.15 -18.32
CA GLY A 575 -6.53 -7.30 -18.55
C GLY A 575 -6.76 -7.05 -20.03
N VAL A 576 -5.71 -6.69 -20.78
CA VAL A 576 -5.77 -6.53 -22.24
C VAL A 576 -6.28 -7.81 -22.91
N ALA A 577 -5.69 -8.97 -22.58
CA ALA A 577 -6.13 -10.26 -23.13
C ALA A 577 -7.61 -10.57 -22.77
N THR A 578 -8.02 -10.24 -21.55
CA THR A 578 -9.40 -10.39 -21.07
C THR A 578 -10.36 -9.49 -21.83
N SER A 579 -9.98 -8.25 -22.11
CA SER A 579 -10.80 -7.34 -22.91
C SER A 579 -10.95 -7.84 -24.35
N VAL A 580 -9.88 -8.31 -24.99
CA VAL A 580 -9.98 -8.95 -26.32
C VAL A 580 -10.98 -10.11 -26.29
N LEU A 581 -10.96 -10.92 -25.23
CA LEU A 581 -11.90 -12.02 -25.06
C LEU A 581 -13.34 -11.53 -24.87
N LEU A 582 -13.57 -10.46 -24.11
CA LEU A 582 -14.89 -9.83 -23.94
C LEU A 582 -15.43 -9.26 -25.26
N PHE A 583 -14.61 -8.52 -26.02
CA PHE A 583 -14.99 -8.01 -27.35
C PHE A 583 -15.28 -9.12 -28.35
N ASN A 584 -14.50 -10.21 -28.31
CA ASN A 584 -14.78 -11.40 -29.11
C ASN A 584 -16.10 -12.07 -28.70
N SER A 585 -16.37 -12.15 -27.39
CA SER A 585 -17.63 -12.70 -26.86
C SER A 585 -18.84 -11.88 -27.32
N MET A 586 -18.72 -10.55 -27.27
CA MET A 586 -19.75 -9.63 -27.73
C MET A 586 -20.02 -9.77 -29.23
N ASN A 587 -18.97 -9.87 -30.04
CA ASN A 587 -19.08 -10.09 -31.48
C ASN A 587 -19.74 -11.43 -31.81
N LEU A 588 -19.34 -12.52 -31.14
CA LEU A 588 -19.99 -13.82 -31.30
C LEU A 588 -21.49 -13.71 -31.04
N LEU A 589 -21.87 -13.13 -29.91
CA LEU A 589 -23.27 -12.94 -29.53
C LEU A 589 -24.03 -12.11 -30.57
N TYR A 590 -23.45 -11.00 -31.03
CA TYR A 590 -24.04 -10.14 -32.06
C TYR A 590 -24.29 -10.90 -33.38
N PHE A 591 -23.31 -11.66 -33.87
CA PHE A 591 -23.47 -12.46 -35.07
C PHE A 591 -24.39 -13.66 -34.89
N GLU A 592 -24.51 -14.23 -33.69
CA GLU A 592 -25.49 -15.27 -33.43
C GLU A 592 -26.92 -14.73 -33.52
N GLU A 593 -27.19 -13.55 -32.94
CA GLU A 593 -28.53 -12.99 -32.92
C GLU A 593 -28.98 -12.47 -34.30
N PHE A 594 -28.11 -11.72 -34.97
CA PHE A 594 -28.47 -11.01 -36.19
C PHE A 594 -28.00 -11.72 -37.47
N ARG A 595 -27.57 -12.98 -37.41
CA ARG A 595 -26.97 -13.71 -38.54
C ARG A 595 -27.77 -13.58 -39.84
N ARG A 596 -29.08 -13.88 -39.77
CA ARG A 596 -29.98 -13.87 -40.93
C ARG A 596 -30.16 -12.47 -41.49
N ASP A 597 -30.39 -11.50 -40.61
CA ASP A 597 -30.64 -10.11 -41.01
C ASP A 597 -29.39 -9.49 -41.64
N ILE A 598 -28.21 -9.74 -41.05
CA ILE A 598 -26.90 -9.36 -41.58
C ILE A 598 -26.72 -9.97 -42.98
N PHE A 599 -27.04 -11.24 -43.16
CA PHE A 599 -26.89 -11.92 -44.44
C PHE A 599 -27.82 -11.33 -45.53
N ILE A 600 -29.10 -11.10 -45.23
CA ILE A 600 -30.08 -10.51 -46.16
C ILE A 600 -29.69 -9.09 -46.55
N LYS A 601 -29.39 -8.24 -45.57
CA LYS A 601 -28.95 -6.85 -45.78
C LYS A 601 -27.69 -6.75 -46.64
N ARG A 602 -26.80 -7.74 -46.53
CA ARG A 602 -25.61 -7.81 -47.37
C ARG A 602 -25.92 -8.17 -48.81
N LEU A 603 -26.81 -9.15 -49.04
CA LEU A 603 -27.26 -9.52 -50.38
C LEU A 603 -27.94 -8.34 -51.08
N SER A 604 -28.61 -7.46 -50.34
CA SER A 604 -29.17 -6.21 -50.88
C SER A 604 -28.14 -5.10 -51.13
N GLY A 605 -26.83 -5.38 -51.01
CA GLY A 605 -25.76 -4.45 -51.37
C GLY A 605 -25.30 -3.47 -50.27
N LEU A 606 -25.73 -3.63 -49.01
CA LEU A 606 -25.31 -2.73 -47.93
C LEU A 606 -23.81 -2.87 -47.63
N ARG A 607 -23.13 -1.72 -47.49
CA ARG A 607 -21.71 -1.62 -47.13
C ARG A 607 -21.49 -1.92 -45.64
N PHE A 608 -20.25 -2.27 -45.26
CA PHE A 608 -19.87 -2.68 -43.90
C PHE A 608 -20.39 -1.78 -42.77
N LEU A 609 -20.14 -0.47 -42.85
CA LEU A 609 -20.54 0.48 -41.81
C LEU A 609 -22.07 0.57 -41.66
N ALA A 610 -22.79 0.66 -42.78
CA ALA A 610 -24.25 0.70 -42.77
C ALA A 610 -24.86 -0.60 -42.24
N LEU A 611 -24.19 -1.73 -42.49
CA LEU A 611 -24.63 -3.05 -42.06
C LEU A 611 -24.52 -3.24 -40.53
N HIS A 612 -23.51 -2.62 -39.91
CA HIS A 612 -23.20 -2.76 -38.48
C HIS A 612 -23.42 -1.49 -37.65
N GLN A 613 -24.06 -0.47 -38.20
CA GLN A 613 -24.17 0.88 -37.60
C GLN A 613 -24.65 0.85 -36.14
N ASN A 614 -25.78 0.19 -35.84
CA ASN A 614 -26.32 0.15 -34.48
C ASN A 614 -25.37 -0.52 -33.49
N TYR A 615 -24.73 -1.61 -33.91
CA TYR A 615 -23.74 -2.31 -33.08
C TYR A 615 -22.53 -1.42 -32.78
N LEU A 616 -22.02 -0.73 -33.81
CA LEU A 616 -20.91 0.20 -33.66
C LEU A 616 -21.26 1.37 -32.74
N ILE A 617 -22.47 1.93 -32.85
CA ILE A 617 -22.96 2.98 -31.95
C ILE A 617 -22.97 2.48 -30.50
N THR A 618 -23.53 1.29 -30.25
CA THR A 618 -23.57 0.73 -28.89
C THR A 618 -22.17 0.49 -28.32
N GLN A 619 -21.24 -0.06 -29.10
CA GLN A 619 -19.85 -0.24 -28.67
C GLN A 619 -19.18 1.12 -28.40
N LEU A 620 -19.37 2.09 -29.29
CA LEU A 620 -18.80 3.42 -29.15
C LEU A 620 -19.32 4.14 -27.91
N THR A 621 -20.61 4.02 -27.59
CA THR A 621 -21.19 4.58 -26.35
C THR A 621 -20.47 4.06 -25.12
N VAL A 622 -20.25 2.75 -25.02
CA VAL A 622 -19.55 2.15 -23.87
C VAL A 622 -18.10 2.59 -23.80
N ILE A 623 -17.41 2.65 -24.95
CA ILE A 623 -16.04 3.14 -25.04
C ILE A 623 -15.95 4.62 -24.63
N LEU A 624 -16.88 5.46 -25.05
CA LEU A 624 -16.91 6.89 -24.70
C LEU A 624 -17.19 7.11 -23.20
N LEU A 625 -18.11 6.33 -22.60
CA LEU A 625 -18.34 6.38 -21.16
C LEU A 625 -17.09 5.98 -20.38
N GLY A 626 -16.41 4.91 -20.81
CA GLY A 626 -15.14 4.49 -20.20
C GLY A 626 -14.05 5.55 -20.36
N PHE A 627 -13.94 6.16 -21.54
CA PHE A 627 -13.02 7.27 -21.80
C PHE A 627 -13.24 8.44 -20.83
N CYS A 628 -14.48 8.93 -20.69
CA CYS A 628 -14.79 10.03 -19.78
C CYS A 628 -14.37 9.74 -18.34
N LEU A 629 -14.61 8.50 -17.88
CA LEU A 629 -14.24 8.11 -16.52
C LEU A 629 -12.72 7.94 -16.35
N ILE A 630 -12.01 7.40 -17.33
CA ILE A 630 -10.54 7.31 -17.29
C ILE A 630 -9.92 8.70 -17.26
N VAL A 631 -10.43 9.66 -18.05
CA VAL A 631 -9.96 11.06 -17.99
C VAL A 631 -10.16 11.62 -16.58
N PHE A 632 -11.32 11.37 -15.99
CA PHE A 632 -11.63 11.84 -14.63
C PHE A 632 -10.69 11.25 -13.56
N ILE A 633 -10.43 9.94 -13.63
CA ILE A 633 -9.60 9.20 -12.66
C ILE A 633 -8.11 9.53 -12.85
N THR A 634 -7.63 9.53 -14.09
CA THR A 634 -6.19 9.61 -14.38
C THR A 634 -5.68 11.04 -14.53
N LYS A 635 -6.60 12.02 -14.66
CA LYS A 635 -6.28 13.43 -14.96
C LYS A 635 -5.41 13.63 -16.20
N SER A 636 -5.28 12.61 -17.05
CA SER A 636 -4.44 12.64 -18.25
C SER A 636 -5.27 12.34 -19.49
N LEU A 637 -5.36 13.34 -20.37
CA LEU A 637 -6.11 13.23 -21.62
C LEU A 637 -5.42 12.27 -22.60
N TRP A 638 -4.08 12.34 -22.68
CA TRP A 638 -3.30 11.57 -23.65
C TRP A 638 -3.38 10.05 -23.41
N THR A 639 -3.22 9.61 -22.16
CA THR A 639 -3.34 8.18 -21.80
C THR A 639 -4.75 7.66 -22.07
N SER A 640 -5.75 8.49 -21.77
CA SER A 640 -7.16 8.16 -22.00
C SER A 640 -7.48 8.02 -23.49
N ILE A 641 -6.96 8.92 -24.34
CA ILE A 641 -7.12 8.84 -25.80
C ILE A 641 -6.46 7.57 -26.34
N ALA A 642 -5.23 7.26 -25.90
CA ALA A 642 -4.51 6.07 -26.35
C ALA A 642 -5.28 4.78 -25.97
N ALA A 643 -5.78 4.69 -24.73
CA ALA A 643 -6.62 3.57 -24.29
C ALA A 643 -7.92 3.47 -25.12
N CYS A 644 -8.60 4.59 -25.35
CA CYS A 644 -9.82 4.65 -26.17
C CYS A 644 -9.57 4.15 -27.60
N LEU A 645 -8.53 4.65 -28.26
CA LEU A 645 -8.14 4.22 -29.61
C LEU A 645 -7.82 2.73 -29.65
N PHE A 646 -7.12 2.19 -28.65
CA PHE A 646 -6.85 0.76 -28.55
C PHE A 646 -8.15 -0.06 -28.59
N PHE A 647 -9.16 0.30 -27.80
CA PHE A 647 -10.43 -0.43 -27.77
C PHE A 647 -11.27 -0.25 -29.04
N VAL A 648 -11.26 0.93 -29.66
CA VAL A 648 -11.92 1.15 -30.96
C VAL A 648 -11.28 0.27 -32.04
N ILE A 649 -9.95 0.28 -32.15
CA ILE A 649 -9.22 -0.54 -33.12
C ILE A 649 -9.46 -2.03 -32.85
N ASN A 650 -9.39 -2.45 -31.59
CA ASN A 650 -9.66 -3.83 -31.19
C ASN A 650 -11.08 -4.28 -31.60
N GLY A 651 -12.09 -3.48 -31.27
CA GLY A 651 -13.48 -3.76 -31.63
C GLY A 651 -13.70 -3.87 -33.13
N LEU A 652 -13.13 -2.95 -33.92
CA LEU A 652 -13.23 -2.96 -35.38
C LEU A 652 -12.52 -4.17 -36.01
N LEU A 653 -11.31 -4.50 -35.56
CA LEU A 653 -10.55 -5.64 -36.07
C LEU A 653 -11.26 -6.97 -35.81
N ILE A 654 -11.79 -7.16 -34.60
CA ILE A 654 -12.53 -8.37 -34.23
C ILE A 654 -13.83 -8.47 -35.03
N LEU A 655 -14.58 -7.38 -35.16
CA LEU A 655 -15.81 -7.33 -35.96
C LEU A 655 -15.53 -7.69 -37.42
N TYR A 656 -14.50 -7.09 -38.02
CA TYR A 656 -14.11 -7.35 -39.40
C TYR A 656 -13.69 -8.82 -39.62
N ARG A 657 -12.87 -9.37 -38.71
CA ARG A 657 -12.42 -10.77 -38.75
C ARG A 657 -13.62 -11.73 -38.64
N GLN A 658 -14.52 -11.49 -37.69
CA GLN A 658 -15.70 -12.34 -37.48
C GLN A 658 -16.63 -12.29 -38.69
N MET A 659 -16.86 -11.11 -39.27
CA MET A 659 -17.62 -10.97 -40.52
C MET A 659 -17.01 -11.83 -41.63
N LYS A 660 -15.69 -11.74 -41.86
CA LYS A 660 -15.01 -12.52 -42.92
C LYS A 660 -15.19 -14.03 -42.71
N SER A 661 -15.18 -14.48 -41.46
CA SER A 661 -15.43 -15.89 -41.10
C SER A 661 -16.85 -16.32 -41.43
N GLU A 662 -17.86 -15.56 -40.98
CA GLU A 662 -19.28 -15.82 -41.27
C GLU A 662 -19.58 -15.77 -42.77
N ASN A 663 -18.91 -14.88 -43.53
CA ASN A 663 -19.05 -14.79 -44.97
C ASN A 663 -18.58 -16.06 -45.68
N LYS A 664 -17.42 -16.61 -45.28
CA LYS A 664 -16.91 -17.86 -45.85
C LYS A 664 -17.88 -19.02 -45.62
N LEU A 665 -18.42 -19.12 -44.40
CA LEU A 665 -19.40 -20.15 -44.03
C LEU A 665 -20.68 -20.01 -44.87
N ALA A 666 -21.24 -18.80 -44.96
CA ALA A 666 -22.47 -18.56 -45.73
C ALA A 666 -22.28 -18.85 -47.23
N ILE A 667 -21.13 -18.49 -47.81
CA ILE A 667 -20.80 -18.79 -49.21
C ILE A 667 -20.61 -20.29 -49.44
N SER A 668 -20.01 -21.03 -48.48
CA SER A 668 -19.89 -22.49 -48.56
C SER A 668 -21.28 -23.14 -48.65
N VAL A 669 -22.17 -22.76 -47.73
CA VAL A 669 -23.56 -23.27 -47.69
C VAL A 669 -24.31 -22.93 -48.99
N LEU A 670 -24.19 -21.71 -49.51
CA LEU A 670 -24.79 -21.32 -50.79
C LEU A 670 -24.23 -22.10 -51.98
N LYS A 671 -22.97 -22.52 -51.92
CA LYS A 671 -22.31 -23.34 -52.95
C LYS A 671 -22.59 -24.84 -52.79
N GLY A 672 -23.42 -25.25 -51.82
CA GLY A 672 -23.73 -26.64 -51.54
C GLY A 672 -22.54 -27.44 -51.00
N LYS A 673 -21.58 -26.78 -50.35
CA LYS A 673 -20.35 -27.38 -49.79
C LYS A 673 -20.37 -27.43 -48.28
#